data_AF-A0A661VFE4-F1
#
_entry.id   AF-A0A661VFE4-F1
#
_cell.length_a   1.000
_cell.length_b   1.000
_cell.length_c   1.000
_cell.angle_alpha   90.00
_cell.angle_beta   90.00
_cell.angle_gamma   90.00
#
_symmetry.space_group_name_H-M   'P 1'
#
loop_
_entity.id
_entity.type
_entity.pdbx_description
1 polymer ?
#
loop_
_entity_poly.entity_id
_entity_poly.type
_entity_poly.pdbx_seq_one_letter_code
_entity_poly.pdbx_strand_id
1 'polypeptide(L)'
;MTTPDIYSVADEGNEFLNSSIVNHQRRLTESIAELERNIINQVKEFKTTDGTLLGPRVNMKQAQKIHTRLKKMFDDTYGVEARQVVRGFNGAAKYIQNELSTLGVPATFTSVDKDMIGALKTSTWGTFNKFGLQTQEQLVDQMYNAVIGKTPFATLVTNVQGILSGHVDARGRSMSVYARLYANDSIMNFHNSVHMKKADDAGLKHFLYYGNLMNGSRDFCIQRVGKVFSREVIDSWDFPWGGKSGPAYTNRGGYNCRHRWVAVKKKWVDKDVEIIDKVGQPIEPKGLAAELKPSEKLPAEIRAKMSARQVTALDNYVPSNLKSRTIAEQAERRVAEGIDADHIIGKRPFDSFLDKEFIENKTFVSGRGQIRMRPSSKKKKTDFLTRYRVRGHTVAVDMREGSETYGKIFHRRGLGDFQPHTMTEVKNYDHLQELLKKGSRPMPELHTAYRTGVPTAKDLKAAENYAKKNLKIVDVDYDEIDKKAGDSLNRYIGGMIDKTGVTPKAVIFDDAMFAKGASRRYAAIAMEDGTLYLNRKMFKNVDMINRLSSHQFAIGEFTTSSEGHVLRHEMGHLKYFELGGTEVSARKKLTRGMINDLKAIGPENLPRYVSIYAQKNQGEFYAEMIAKQMNGERLHPVCVKMMRDIEDNLKKLKKVKRLAKGEGLAAKVSEADRFGGGTTGAVNVIKELSTTNKQFAKTLLVDMEAAIEGGGMGSVLPSDFESLAKTLGIRYERFNIVKAGKVTTKKGFIFGNREFINKRSLM
;
A
#
# COMPACT_ATOMS: atom_id res chain seq x y z
N MET A 1 12.63 -40.05 -4.36
CA MET A 1 12.22 -38.67 -4.01
C MET A 1 13.47 -37.89 -3.72
N THR A 2 13.58 -36.67 -4.26
CA THR A 2 14.64 -35.70 -3.90
C THR A 2 14.47 -35.22 -2.47
N THR A 3 15.55 -34.75 -1.85
CA THR A 3 15.48 -34.00 -0.58
C THR A 3 14.78 -32.66 -0.83
N PRO A 4 13.78 -32.27 -0.03
CA PRO A 4 13.15 -30.95 -0.18
C PRO A 4 14.12 -29.84 0.24
N ASP A 5 14.15 -28.74 -0.52
CA ASP A 5 14.90 -27.54 -0.16
C ASP A 5 14.25 -26.84 1.03
N ILE A 6 14.75 -27.15 2.23
CA ILE A 6 14.26 -26.58 3.48
C ILE A 6 14.53 -25.07 3.58
N TYR A 7 15.50 -24.53 2.83
CA TYR A 7 15.86 -23.11 2.88
C TYR A 7 14.96 -22.26 2.00
N SER A 8 14.68 -22.69 0.76
CA SER A 8 13.69 -22.01 -0.09
C SER A 8 12.31 -21.98 0.57
N VAL A 9 11.89 -23.08 1.21
CA VAL A 9 10.63 -23.14 1.98
C VAL A 9 10.67 -22.20 3.19
N ALA A 10 11.79 -22.17 3.92
CA ALA A 10 11.95 -21.29 5.08
C ALA A 10 11.92 -19.80 4.70
N ASP A 11 12.50 -19.43 3.55
CA ASP A 11 12.51 -18.06 3.02
C ASP A 11 11.13 -17.63 2.49
N GLU A 12 10.40 -18.47 1.74
CA GLU A 12 9.04 -18.14 1.29
C GLU A 12 8.11 -17.82 2.48
N GLY A 13 8.16 -18.62 3.55
CA GLY A 13 7.38 -18.36 4.75
C GLY A 13 7.85 -17.15 5.55
N ASN A 14 9.16 -16.84 5.51
CA ASN A 14 9.68 -15.58 6.03
C ASN A 14 9.12 -14.38 5.24
N GLU A 15 9.05 -14.44 3.92
CA GLU A 15 8.47 -13.36 3.09
C GLU A 15 6.96 -13.22 3.33
N PHE A 16 6.21 -14.32 3.38
CA PHE A 16 4.79 -14.33 3.73
C PHE A 16 4.52 -13.72 5.12
N LEU A 17 5.28 -14.10 6.15
CA LEU A 17 5.11 -13.55 7.49
C LEU A 17 5.53 -12.07 7.57
N ASN A 18 6.67 -11.69 7.01
CA ASN A 18 7.15 -10.30 7.05
C ASN A 18 6.22 -9.35 6.27
N SER A 19 5.72 -9.75 5.10
CA SER A 19 4.77 -8.96 4.30
C SER A 19 3.43 -8.81 5.03
N SER A 20 2.91 -9.89 5.63
CA SER A 20 1.72 -9.85 6.48
C SER A 20 1.89 -8.88 7.65
N ILE A 21 2.99 -9.01 8.41
CA ILE A 21 3.29 -8.15 9.57
C ILE A 21 3.38 -6.67 9.16
N VAL A 22 4.12 -6.35 8.09
CA VAL A 22 4.22 -4.97 7.59
C VAL A 22 2.86 -4.42 7.18
N ASN A 23 2.04 -5.21 6.48
CA ASN A 23 0.69 -4.81 6.08
C ASN A 23 -0.27 -4.61 7.25
N HIS A 24 -0.15 -5.37 8.34
CA HIS A 24 -0.95 -5.18 9.55
C HIS A 24 -0.43 -4.00 10.41
N GLN A 25 0.89 -3.86 10.56
CA GLN A 25 1.51 -2.72 11.26
C GLN A 25 1.16 -1.39 10.59
N ARG A 26 1.20 -1.34 9.25
CA ARG A 26 0.83 -0.15 8.47
C ARG A 26 -0.65 0.22 8.68
N ARG A 27 -1.57 -0.71 8.42
CA ARG A 27 -3.02 -0.46 8.53
C ARG A 27 -3.46 -0.05 9.94
N LEU A 28 -2.92 -0.69 10.98
CA LEU A 28 -3.18 -0.26 12.36
C LEU A 28 -2.68 1.17 12.62
N THR A 29 -1.48 1.52 12.17
CA THR A 29 -0.92 2.88 12.33
C THR A 29 -1.77 3.93 11.59
N GLU A 30 -2.21 3.63 10.37
CA GLU A 30 -3.11 4.47 9.58
C GLU A 30 -4.48 4.65 10.27
N SER A 31 -5.07 3.57 10.79
CA SER A 31 -6.35 3.60 11.51
C SER A 31 -6.28 4.38 12.82
N ILE A 32 -5.15 4.33 13.55
CA ILE A 32 -4.92 5.09 14.78
C ILE A 32 -4.72 6.58 14.46
N ALA A 33 -4.04 6.91 13.36
CA ALA A 33 -3.96 8.29 12.89
C ALA A 33 -5.32 8.84 12.42
N GLU A 34 -6.22 7.99 11.89
CA GLU A 34 -7.60 8.39 11.59
C GLU A 34 -8.44 8.59 12.85
N LEU A 35 -8.33 7.67 13.81
CA LEU A 35 -8.94 7.78 15.12
C LEU A 35 -8.52 9.07 15.85
N GLU A 36 -7.23 9.40 15.81
CA GLU A 36 -6.68 10.66 16.32
C GLU A 36 -7.34 11.88 15.65
N ARG A 37 -7.37 11.93 14.31
CA ARG A 37 -8.04 13.03 13.58
C ARG A 37 -9.52 13.15 13.95
N ASN A 38 -10.22 12.03 14.10
CA ASN A 38 -11.64 12.01 14.46
C ASN A 38 -11.88 12.54 15.88
N ILE A 39 -11.06 12.13 16.85
CA ILE A 39 -11.14 12.60 18.25
C ILE A 39 -10.74 14.08 18.35
N ILE A 40 -9.66 14.50 17.69
CA ILE A 40 -9.26 15.91 17.61
C ILE A 40 -10.39 16.78 17.03
N ASN A 41 -11.04 16.31 15.97
CA ASN A 41 -12.18 17.03 15.39
C ASN A 41 -13.43 17.06 16.28
N GLN A 42 -13.56 16.13 17.25
CA GLN A 42 -14.62 16.17 18.25
C GLN A 42 -14.29 17.11 19.42
N VAL A 43 -13.05 17.15 19.93
CA VAL A 43 -12.68 18.09 21.00
C VAL A 43 -12.57 19.54 20.53
N LYS A 44 -12.40 19.79 19.21
CA LYS A 44 -12.56 21.14 18.60
C LYS A 44 -13.96 21.74 18.80
N GLU A 45 -14.98 20.96 19.16
CA GLU A 45 -16.31 21.50 19.51
C GLU A 45 -16.33 22.19 20.89
N PHE A 46 -15.26 22.06 21.71
CA PHE A 46 -15.14 22.76 22.99
C PHE A 46 -14.98 24.28 22.82
N LYS A 47 -15.57 25.03 23.75
CA LYS A 47 -15.46 26.49 23.83
C LYS A 47 -14.22 26.92 24.61
N THR A 48 -13.58 27.96 24.14
CA THR A 48 -12.36 28.54 24.71
C THR A 48 -12.48 30.05 24.89
N THR A 49 -11.64 30.58 25.77
CA THR A 49 -11.28 32.01 25.88
C THR A 49 -9.76 32.06 25.89
N ASP A 50 -9.15 32.90 25.06
CA ASP A 50 -7.69 33.07 24.97
C ASP A 50 -6.93 31.73 24.81
N GLY A 51 -7.42 30.88 23.91
CA GLY A 51 -6.89 29.53 23.65
C GLY A 51 -7.14 28.51 24.78
N THR A 52 -7.72 28.92 25.89
CA THR A 52 -7.87 28.16 27.14
C THR A 52 -9.29 27.62 27.28
N LEU A 53 -9.46 26.36 27.71
CA LEU A 53 -10.78 25.71 27.79
C LEU A 53 -11.68 26.38 28.84
N LEU A 54 -12.91 26.68 28.44
CA LEU A 54 -13.95 27.07 29.40
C LEU A 54 -14.33 25.87 30.29
N GLY A 55 -14.65 26.18 31.56
CA GLY A 55 -14.84 25.17 32.60
C GLY A 55 -16.08 24.28 32.44
N PRO A 56 -16.35 23.40 33.42
CA PRO A 56 -17.38 22.36 33.32
C PRO A 56 -18.78 22.86 32.95
N ARG A 57 -19.22 24.04 33.44
CA ARG A 57 -20.52 24.65 33.11
C ARG A 57 -20.75 24.83 31.59
N VAL A 58 -19.69 24.96 30.80
CA VAL A 58 -19.78 25.14 29.34
C VAL A 58 -19.45 23.84 28.60
N ASN A 59 -18.33 23.18 28.93
CA ASN A 59 -17.80 22.08 28.12
C ASN A 59 -18.19 20.66 28.59
N MET A 60 -18.71 20.46 29.81
CA MET A 60 -18.94 19.11 30.35
C MET A 60 -19.97 18.30 29.54
N LYS A 61 -21.06 18.93 29.10
CA LYS A 61 -22.09 18.29 28.25
C LYS A 61 -21.50 17.82 26.91
N GLN A 62 -20.55 18.57 26.36
CA GLN A 62 -19.83 18.16 25.16
C GLN A 62 -18.85 17.02 25.46
N ALA A 63 -18.13 17.04 26.59
CA ALA A 63 -17.20 15.97 26.96
C ALA A 63 -17.94 14.63 27.15
N GLN A 64 -19.11 14.63 27.80
CA GLN A 64 -19.99 13.46 27.92
C GLN A 64 -20.47 12.94 26.54
N LYS A 65 -20.83 13.85 25.62
CA LYS A 65 -21.19 13.52 24.23
C LYS A 65 -20.02 12.94 23.42
N ILE A 66 -18.78 13.34 23.70
CA ILE A 66 -17.57 12.75 23.07
C ILE A 66 -17.29 11.38 23.68
N HIS A 67 -17.37 11.24 25.01
CA HIS A 67 -17.15 9.97 25.73
C HIS A 67 -18.08 8.87 25.21
N THR A 68 -19.39 9.12 25.14
CA THR A 68 -20.37 8.16 24.58
C THR A 68 -20.12 7.79 23.11
N ARG A 69 -19.35 8.59 22.36
CA ARG A 69 -18.93 8.30 20.98
C ARG A 69 -17.57 7.59 20.87
N LEU A 70 -16.70 7.68 21.88
CA LEU A 70 -15.33 7.13 21.82
C LEU A 70 -15.32 5.64 21.47
N LYS A 71 -16.14 4.83 22.13
CA LYS A 71 -16.28 3.40 21.83
C LYS A 71 -16.57 3.16 20.35
N LYS A 72 -17.55 3.86 19.77
CA LYS A 72 -17.89 3.70 18.36
C LYS A 72 -16.74 4.16 17.44
N MET A 73 -16.08 5.28 17.77
CA MET A 73 -14.92 5.75 16.98
C MET A 73 -13.77 4.74 16.98
N PHE A 74 -13.48 4.11 18.12
CA PHE A 74 -12.51 3.01 18.22
C PHE A 74 -12.97 1.78 17.43
N ASP A 75 -14.22 1.34 17.60
CA ASP A 75 -14.77 0.16 16.92
C ASP A 75 -14.84 0.32 15.39
N ASP A 76 -15.15 1.52 14.88
CA ASP A 76 -15.24 1.85 13.46
C ASP A 76 -13.86 1.94 12.78
N THR A 77 -12.79 2.20 13.53
CA THR A 77 -11.43 2.46 12.99
C THR A 77 -10.43 1.39 13.41
N TYR A 78 -9.75 1.58 14.54
CA TYR A 78 -8.77 0.64 15.11
C TYR A 78 -9.34 -0.79 15.27
N GLY A 79 -10.58 -0.89 15.74
CA GLY A 79 -11.27 -2.17 15.94
C GLY A 79 -11.44 -2.95 14.64
N VAL A 80 -11.67 -2.28 13.50
CA VAL A 80 -11.75 -2.93 12.18
C VAL A 80 -10.41 -3.59 11.85
N GLU A 81 -9.30 -2.85 11.90
CA GLU A 81 -7.99 -3.38 11.51
C GLU A 81 -7.41 -4.38 12.52
N ALA A 82 -7.70 -4.22 13.82
CA ALA A 82 -7.40 -5.25 14.82
C ALA A 82 -8.13 -6.57 14.51
N ARG A 83 -9.41 -6.51 14.09
CA ARG A 83 -10.14 -7.69 13.60
C ARG A 83 -9.55 -8.23 12.29
N GLN A 84 -8.95 -7.41 11.43
CA GLN A 84 -8.21 -7.91 10.26
C GLN A 84 -6.94 -8.68 10.64
N VAL A 85 -6.19 -8.29 11.69
CA VAL A 85 -5.05 -9.10 12.19
C VAL A 85 -5.51 -10.51 12.56
N VAL A 86 -6.60 -10.60 13.33
CA VAL A 86 -7.19 -11.87 13.79
C VAL A 86 -7.72 -12.72 12.61
N ARG A 87 -8.21 -12.10 11.54
CA ARG A 87 -8.59 -12.80 10.30
C ARG A 87 -7.39 -13.32 9.51
N GLY A 88 -6.25 -12.62 9.53
CA GLY A 88 -5.00 -13.02 8.88
C GLY A 88 -4.49 -14.40 9.32
N PHE A 89 -4.88 -14.85 10.51
CA PHE A 89 -4.59 -16.20 11.02
C PHE A 89 -5.15 -17.32 10.10
N ASN A 90 -6.21 -17.08 9.32
CA ASN A 90 -6.68 -18.02 8.29
C ASN A 90 -5.63 -18.23 7.19
N GLY A 91 -5.05 -17.13 6.70
CA GLY A 91 -3.99 -17.17 5.69
C GLY A 91 -2.74 -17.85 6.22
N ALA A 92 -2.36 -17.56 7.48
CA ALA A 92 -1.21 -18.21 8.12
C ALA A 92 -1.42 -19.71 8.37
N ALA A 93 -2.64 -20.16 8.74
CA ALA A 93 -2.94 -21.58 8.88
C ALA A 93 -2.88 -22.31 7.51
N LYS A 94 -3.45 -21.70 6.46
CA LYS A 94 -3.34 -22.23 5.08
C LYS A 94 -1.89 -22.26 4.60
N TYR A 95 -1.08 -21.25 4.96
CA TYR A 95 0.35 -21.25 4.64
C TYR A 95 1.09 -22.41 5.32
N ILE A 96 0.87 -22.64 6.62
CA ILE A 96 1.47 -23.77 7.36
C ILE A 96 1.05 -25.12 6.77
N GLN A 97 -0.21 -25.28 6.36
CA GLN A 97 -0.69 -26.48 5.66
C GLN A 97 0.08 -26.71 4.35
N ASN A 98 0.23 -25.66 3.53
CA ASN A 98 0.96 -25.73 2.27
C ASN A 98 2.45 -26.02 2.49
N GLU A 99 3.11 -25.32 3.42
CA GLU A 99 4.53 -25.49 3.74
C GLU A 99 4.85 -26.95 4.11
N LEU A 100 4.11 -27.51 5.08
CA LEU A 100 4.32 -28.89 5.50
C LEU A 100 4.04 -29.87 4.35
N SER A 101 3.02 -29.60 3.52
CA SER A 101 2.73 -30.41 2.33
C SER A 101 3.89 -30.39 1.32
N THR A 102 4.52 -29.24 1.08
CA THR A 102 5.73 -29.11 0.23
C THR A 102 6.92 -29.90 0.79
N LEU A 103 7.05 -30.01 2.12
CA LEU A 103 8.05 -30.86 2.79
C LEU A 103 7.67 -32.36 2.79
N GLY A 104 6.59 -32.77 2.12
CA GLY A 104 6.11 -34.15 2.09
C GLY A 104 5.52 -34.61 3.44
N VAL A 105 4.87 -33.68 4.15
CA VAL A 105 4.26 -33.91 5.46
C VAL A 105 2.74 -33.64 5.39
N PRO A 106 1.89 -34.68 5.51
CA PRO A 106 0.44 -34.51 5.52
C PRO A 106 -0.03 -33.64 6.70
N ALA A 107 -0.43 -32.41 6.43
CA ALA A 107 -0.82 -31.42 7.43
C ALA A 107 -2.32 -31.08 7.37
N THR A 108 -3.18 -32.10 7.40
CA THR A 108 -4.64 -31.91 7.47
C THR A 108 -5.06 -31.29 8.81
N PHE A 109 -5.88 -30.24 8.75
CA PHE A 109 -6.42 -29.55 9.93
C PHE A 109 -7.74 -30.19 10.39
N THR A 110 -7.67 -30.82 11.57
CA THR A 110 -8.78 -31.49 12.26
C THR A 110 -9.81 -30.49 12.81
N SER A 111 -10.88 -30.97 13.46
CA SER A 111 -11.74 -30.13 14.33
C SER A 111 -10.92 -29.47 15.44
N VAL A 112 -10.16 -30.26 16.20
CA VAL A 112 -9.33 -29.81 17.33
C VAL A 112 -8.33 -28.71 16.91
N ASP A 113 -7.74 -28.81 15.71
CA ASP A 113 -6.85 -27.76 15.20
C ASP A 113 -7.62 -26.45 14.90
N LYS A 114 -8.87 -26.53 14.41
CA LYS A 114 -9.74 -25.36 14.16
C LYS A 114 -10.19 -24.73 15.47
N ASP A 115 -10.48 -25.53 16.50
CA ASP A 115 -10.87 -25.07 17.84
C ASP A 115 -9.69 -24.36 18.54
N MET A 116 -8.48 -24.93 18.45
CA MET A 116 -7.24 -24.27 18.87
C MET A 116 -7.03 -22.93 18.14
N ILE A 117 -7.22 -22.89 16.82
CA ILE A 117 -7.16 -21.64 16.04
C ILE A 117 -8.24 -20.65 16.52
N GLY A 118 -9.44 -21.12 16.85
CA GLY A 118 -10.53 -20.32 17.43
C GLY A 118 -10.13 -19.69 18.76
N ALA A 119 -9.59 -20.47 19.69
CA ALA A 119 -9.09 -19.98 20.98
C ALA A 119 -7.96 -18.94 20.82
N LEU A 120 -6.99 -19.20 19.93
CA LEU A 120 -5.90 -18.27 19.63
C LEU A 120 -6.41 -16.94 19.04
N LYS A 121 -7.43 -16.98 18.16
CA LYS A 121 -8.10 -15.79 17.62
C LYS A 121 -8.82 -15.00 18.71
N THR A 122 -9.61 -15.68 19.56
CA THR A 122 -10.36 -15.05 20.65
C THR A 122 -9.44 -14.39 21.67
N SER A 123 -8.36 -15.06 22.07
CA SER A 123 -7.34 -14.51 22.96
C SER A 123 -6.61 -13.29 22.35
N THR A 124 -6.27 -13.36 21.06
CA THR A 124 -5.66 -12.24 20.33
C THR A 124 -6.60 -11.05 20.22
N TRP A 125 -7.89 -11.27 19.90
CA TRP A 125 -8.90 -10.23 19.88
C TRP A 125 -9.10 -9.60 21.26
N GLY A 126 -9.21 -10.42 22.32
CA GLY A 126 -9.31 -9.95 23.70
C GLY A 126 -8.14 -9.05 24.11
N THR A 127 -6.93 -9.37 23.65
CA THR A 127 -5.72 -8.56 23.87
C THR A 127 -5.82 -7.19 23.20
N PHE A 128 -6.18 -7.13 21.91
CA PHE A 128 -6.38 -5.86 21.20
C PHE A 128 -7.56 -5.05 21.79
N ASN A 129 -8.66 -5.71 22.15
CA ASN A 129 -9.83 -5.06 22.73
C ASN A 129 -9.54 -4.46 24.11
N LYS A 130 -8.87 -5.20 25.00
CA LYS A 130 -8.42 -4.69 26.32
C LYS A 130 -7.55 -3.45 26.15
N PHE A 131 -6.59 -3.48 25.22
CA PHE A 131 -5.72 -2.35 24.95
C PHE A 131 -6.47 -1.14 24.37
N GLY A 132 -7.44 -1.37 23.48
CA GLY A 132 -8.34 -0.34 22.97
C GLY A 132 -9.20 0.30 24.06
N LEU A 133 -9.68 -0.46 25.04
CA LEU A 133 -10.43 0.05 26.20
C LEU A 133 -9.56 0.90 27.13
N GLN A 134 -8.37 0.41 27.49
CA GLN A 134 -7.40 1.17 28.31
C GLN A 134 -6.99 2.49 27.65
N THR A 135 -6.92 2.53 26.32
CA THR A 135 -6.64 3.78 25.59
C THR A 135 -7.85 4.73 25.61
N GLN A 136 -9.09 4.22 25.57
CA GLN A 136 -10.31 5.04 25.72
C GLN A 136 -10.40 5.66 27.12
N GLU A 137 -10.13 4.88 28.17
CA GLU A 137 -10.10 5.34 29.57
C GLU A 137 -9.12 6.52 29.73
N GLN A 138 -7.88 6.36 29.27
CA GLN A 138 -6.87 7.44 29.30
C GLN A 138 -7.31 8.71 28.56
N LEU A 139 -8.00 8.59 27.42
CA LEU A 139 -8.51 9.73 26.66
C LEU A 139 -9.69 10.42 27.36
N VAL A 140 -10.56 9.66 28.02
CA VAL A 140 -11.68 10.17 28.83
C VAL A 140 -11.12 10.97 30.02
N ASP A 141 -10.14 10.42 30.73
CA ASP A 141 -9.49 11.09 31.86
C ASP A 141 -8.81 12.39 31.44
N GLN A 142 -8.01 12.38 30.36
CA GLN A 142 -7.38 13.61 29.86
C GLN A 142 -8.41 14.66 29.43
N MET A 143 -9.50 14.25 28.78
CA MET A 143 -10.57 15.15 28.34
C MET A 143 -11.31 15.79 29.53
N TYR A 144 -11.70 15.01 30.53
CA TYR A 144 -12.41 15.56 31.69
C TYR A 144 -11.49 16.42 32.56
N ASN A 145 -10.25 15.99 32.82
CA ASN A 145 -9.29 16.79 33.58
C ASN A 145 -8.98 18.12 32.87
N ALA A 146 -8.86 18.13 31.54
CA ALA A 146 -8.66 19.37 30.78
C ALA A 146 -9.84 20.35 30.85
N VAL A 147 -11.08 19.83 30.89
CA VAL A 147 -12.30 20.66 31.06
C VAL A 147 -12.45 21.17 32.50
N ILE A 148 -12.10 20.37 33.51
CA ILE A 148 -12.16 20.76 34.93
C ILE A 148 -11.08 21.79 35.24
N GLY A 149 -9.83 21.51 34.88
CA GLY A 149 -8.66 22.34 35.14
C GLY A 149 -8.50 23.55 34.20
N LYS A 150 -9.47 23.82 33.32
CA LYS A 150 -9.40 24.89 32.30
C LYS A 150 -8.08 24.87 31.52
N THR A 151 -7.66 23.71 31.03
CA THR A 151 -6.36 23.54 30.39
C THR A 151 -6.31 24.24 29.02
N PRO A 152 -5.15 24.75 28.56
CA PRO A 152 -4.99 25.24 27.18
C PRO A 152 -5.40 24.18 26.15
N PHE A 153 -6.17 24.56 25.14
CA PHE A 153 -6.69 23.62 24.15
C PHE A 153 -5.56 22.91 23.38
N ALA A 154 -4.46 23.61 23.10
CA ALA A 154 -3.27 23.02 22.49
C ALA A 154 -2.68 21.87 23.34
N THR A 155 -2.67 22.00 24.66
CA THR A 155 -2.20 20.95 25.59
C THR A 155 -3.13 19.74 25.58
N LEU A 156 -4.45 19.93 25.51
CA LEU A 156 -5.40 18.80 25.34
C LEU A 156 -5.14 18.04 24.03
N VAL A 157 -4.94 18.77 22.91
CA VAL A 157 -4.61 18.14 21.61
C VAL A 157 -3.30 17.36 21.73
N THR A 158 -2.24 17.98 22.27
CA THR A 158 -0.95 17.33 22.55
C THR A 158 -1.09 16.04 23.36
N ASN A 159 -1.92 16.03 24.41
CA ASN A 159 -2.12 14.83 25.24
C ASN A 159 -2.85 13.72 24.49
N VAL A 160 -3.86 14.05 23.66
CA VAL A 160 -4.54 13.09 22.77
C VAL A 160 -3.56 12.47 21.76
N GLN A 161 -2.69 13.30 21.16
CA GLN A 161 -1.67 12.83 20.21
C GLN A 161 -0.59 11.98 20.89
N GLY A 162 -0.17 12.35 22.10
CA GLY A 162 0.77 11.57 22.91
C GLY A 162 0.25 10.18 23.24
N ILE A 163 -1.04 10.05 23.58
CA ILE A 163 -1.70 8.77 23.85
C ILE A 163 -1.83 7.93 22.56
N LEU A 164 -2.29 8.52 21.45
CA LEU A 164 -2.63 7.76 20.24
C LEU A 164 -1.43 7.49 19.32
N SER A 165 -0.90 8.52 18.66
CA SER A 165 0.23 8.38 17.73
C SER A 165 1.58 8.28 18.47
N GLY A 166 1.80 9.11 19.49
CA GLY A 166 3.11 9.31 20.12
C GLY A 166 3.99 10.29 19.33
N HIS A 167 3.41 11.29 18.66
CA HIS A 167 4.15 12.36 17.98
C HIS A 167 4.71 13.44 18.94
N VAL A 168 4.49 13.32 20.24
CA VAL A 168 4.99 14.22 21.30
C VAL A 168 5.52 13.38 22.46
N ASP A 169 6.42 13.93 23.29
CA ASP A 169 7.11 13.28 24.42
C ASP A 169 6.16 12.90 25.58
N ALA A 170 5.29 11.92 25.34
CA ALA A 170 4.44 11.31 26.35
C ALA A 170 5.28 10.51 27.35
N ARG A 171 4.90 10.54 28.64
CA ARG A 171 5.54 9.77 29.72
C ARG A 171 5.28 8.25 29.66
N GLY A 172 4.88 7.73 28.50
CA GLY A 172 4.51 6.34 28.27
C GLY A 172 4.45 6.01 26.77
N ARG A 173 4.40 4.72 26.42
CA ARG A 173 4.32 4.26 25.02
C ARG A 173 2.92 4.47 24.45
N SER A 174 2.82 5.07 23.28
CA SER A 174 1.55 5.37 22.61
C SER A 174 0.84 4.14 22.03
N MET A 175 -0.45 4.31 21.72
CA MET A 175 -1.31 3.30 21.10
C MET A 175 -0.70 2.73 19.81
N SER A 176 -0.11 3.58 18.97
CA SER A 176 0.51 3.16 17.71
C SER A 176 1.73 2.25 17.92
N VAL A 177 2.49 2.42 19.01
CA VAL A 177 3.67 1.59 19.32
C VAL A 177 3.23 0.20 19.77
N TYR A 178 2.28 0.13 20.71
CA TYR A 178 1.72 -1.13 21.18
C TYR A 178 0.97 -1.89 20.08
N ALA A 179 0.15 -1.21 19.27
CA ALA A 179 -0.57 -1.84 18.16
C ALA A 179 0.40 -2.47 17.13
N ARG A 180 1.50 -1.79 16.82
CA ARG A 180 2.56 -2.33 15.94
C ARG A 180 3.27 -3.54 16.57
N LEU A 181 3.54 -3.52 17.87
CA LEU A 181 4.14 -4.64 18.60
C LEU A 181 3.22 -5.87 18.58
N TYR A 182 1.95 -5.71 18.99
CA TYR A 182 0.99 -6.81 19.01
C TYR A 182 0.68 -7.34 17.61
N ALA A 183 0.76 -6.53 16.55
CA ALA A 183 0.62 -7.01 15.17
C ALA A 183 1.75 -7.95 14.73
N ASN A 184 3.00 -7.69 15.11
CA ASN A 184 4.10 -8.63 14.89
C ASN A 184 3.89 -9.91 15.71
N ASP A 185 3.68 -9.72 17.02
CA ASP A 185 3.77 -10.83 17.96
C ASP A 185 2.56 -11.75 17.91
N SER A 186 1.35 -11.26 17.62
CA SER A 186 0.16 -12.11 17.44
C SER A 186 0.33 -13.07 16.26
N ILE A 187 0.71 -12.56 15.09
CA ILE A 187 0.96 -13.36 13.87
C ILE A 187 2.09 -14.36 14.10
N MET A 188 3.22 -13.93 14.68
CA MET A 188 4.36 -14.82 14.88
C MET A 188 4.13 -15.86 15.98
N ASN A 189 3.46 -15.51 17.08
CA ASN A 189 3.11 -16.50 18.11
C ASN A 189 2.09 -17.51 17.55
N PHE A 190 1.05 -17.04 16.85
CA PHE A 190 0.07 -17.90 16.18
C PHE A 190 0.74 -18.88 15.22
N HIS A 191 1.61 -18.38 14.32
CA HIS A 191 2.32 -19.22 13.37
C HIS A 191 3.07 -20.33 14.08
N ASN A 192 3.88 -20.01 15.09
CA ASN A 192 4.74 -20.99 15.73
C ASN A 192 3.96 -21.96 16.64
N SER A 193 2.89 -21.53 17.33
CA SER A 193 2.03 -22.44 18.08
C SER A 193 1.33 -23.46 17.17
N VAL A 194 0.77 -23.01 16.04
CA VAL A 194 0.10 -23.90 15.07
C VAL A 194 1.10 -24.79 14.34
N HIS A 195 2.22 -24.22 13.87
CA HIS A 195 3.26 -24.94 13.14
C HIS A 195 3.91 -26.04 14.00
N MET A 196 4.24 -25.74 15.26
CA MET A 196 4.74 -26.75 16.20
C MET A 196 3.71 -27.85 16.41
N LYS A 197 2.43 -27.52 16.66
CA LYS A 197 1.38 -28.54 16.85
C LYS A 197 1.27 -29.48 15.65
N LYS A 198 1.24 -28.96 14.42
CA LYS A 198 1.17 -29.81 13.21
C LYS A 198 2.46 -30.57 12.92
N ALA A 199 3.62 -30.05 13.32
CA ALA A 199 4.89 -30.76 13.24
C ALA A 199 4.98 -31.92 14.25
N ASP A 200 4.52 -31.70 15.49
CA ASP A 200 4.44 -32.74 16.52
C ASP A 200 3.45 -33.85 16.16
N ASP A 201 2.27 -33.49 15.61
CA ASP A 201 1.30 -34.44 15.04
C ASP A 201 1.92 -35.30 13.92
N ALA A 202 2.85 -34.73 13.16
CA ALA A 202 3.59 -35.39 12.09
C ALA A 202 4.85 -36.14 12.55
N GLY A 203 5.09 -36.24 13.87
CA GLY A 203 6.26 -36.90 14.44
C GLY A 203 7.60 -36.16 14.18
N LEU A 204 7.57 -34.89 13.77
CA LEU A 204 8.77 -34.09 13.54
C LEU A 204 9.30 -33.58 14.88
N LYS A 205 10.52 -33.99 15.24
CA LYS A 205 11.15 -33.65 16.53
C LYS A 205 12.34 -32.70 16.44
N HIS A 206 12.60 -32.12 15.28
CA HIS A 206 13.74 -31.23 15.05
C HIS A 206 13.31 -30.00 14.26
N PHE A 207 13.86 -28.83 14.61
CA PHE A 207 13.42 -27.55 14.07
C PHE A 207 14.60 -26.63 13.77
N LEU A 208 14.65 -26.14 12.53
CA LEU A 208 15.56 -25.08 12.11
C LEU A 208 15.08 -23.73 12.69
N TYR A 209 15.95 -23.01 13.40
CA TYR A 209 15.66 -21.65 13.83
C TYR A 209 16.02 -20.67 12.71
N TYR A 210 15.00 -20.18 11.99
CA TYR A 210 15.18 -19.42 10.77
C TYR A 210 14.75 -17.96 10.90
N GLY A 211 15.44 -17.05 10.21
CA GLY A 211 15.17 -15.62 10.25
C GLY A 211 16.34 -14.79 9.74
N ASN A 212 16.07 -13.52 9.42
CA ASN A 212 17.11 -12.57 9.03
C ASN A 212 17.70 -11.90 10.28
N LEU A 213 19.03 -11.93 10.42
CA LEU A 213 19.72 -11.07 11.41
C LEU A 213 19.63 -9.59 10.99
N MET A 214 19.39 -8.74 11.98
CA MET A 214 19.28 -7.29 11.85
C MET A 214 19.90 -6.57 13.05
N ASN A 215 20.19 -5.27 12.93
CA ASN A 215 20.64 -4.47 14.07
C ASN A 215 19.58 -4.49 15.19
N GLY A 216 19.99 -4.78 16.42
CA GLY A 216 19.09 -5.05 17.55
C GLY A 216 18.55 -6.49 17.63
N SER A 217 19.11 -7.44 16.87
CA SER A 217 18.91 -8.87 17.14
C SER A 217 19.50 -9.21 18.50
N ARG A 218 18.80 -10.05 19.28
CA ARG A 218 19.22 -10.47 20.62
C ARG A 218 20.12 -11.69 20.54
N ASP A 219 21.02 -11.84 21.50
CA ASP A 219 22.01 -12.91 21.60
C ASP A 219 21.40 -14.30 21.43
N PHE A 220 20.24 -14.54 22.05
CA PHE A 220 19.46 -15.76 21.87
C PHE A 220 19.24 -16.11 20.39
N CYS A 221 18.87 -15.12 19.57
CA CYS A 221 18.62 -15.30 18.15
C CYS A 221 19.91 -15.48 17.36
N ILE A 222 20.94 -14.68 17.69
CA ILE A 222 22.25 -14.68 17.03
C ILE A 222 22.91 -16.07 17.18
N GLN A 223 22.95 -16.63 18.39
CA GLN A 223 23.51 -17.96 18.68
C GLN A 223 22.79 -19.11 17.93
N ARG A 224 21.52 -18.92 17.58
CA ARG A 224 20.64 -20.01 17.12
C ARG A 224 20.29 -19.97 15.63
N VAL A 225 20.43 -18.81 14.97
CA VAL A 225 20.03 -18.68 13.56
C VAL A 225 20.79 -19.64 12.66
N GLY A 226 20.06 -20.35 11.79
CA GLY A 226 20.62 -21.35 10.88
C GLY A 226 20.94 -22.70 11.52
N LYS A 227 20.81 -22.87 12.85
CA LYS A 227 20.99 -24.16 13.53
C LYS A 227 19.66 -24.91 13.69
N VAL A 228 19.77 -26.22 13.83
CA VAL A 228 18.65 -27.14 14.07
C VAL A 228 18.66 -27.61 15.52
N PHE A 229 17.51 -27.65 16.18
CA PHE A 229 17.36 -28.02 17.59
C PHE A 229 16.32 -29.12 17.75
N SER A 230 16.53 -30.06 18.68
CA SER A 230 15.50 -31.02 19.07
C SER A 230 14.35 -30.34 19.82
N ARG A 231 13.15 -30.95 19.78
CA ARG A 231 11.97 -30.49 20.53
C ARG A 231 12.28 -30.34 22.03
N GLU A 232 12.96 -31.33 22.59
CA GLU A 232 13.41 -31.38 23.99
C GLU A 232 14.35 -30.23 24.35
N VAL A 233 15.32 -29.91 23.48
CA VAL A 233 16.20 -28.74 23.67
C VAL A 233 15.41 -27.43 23.66
N ILE A 234 14.44 -27.26 22.74
CA ILE A 234 13.62 -26.05 22.66
C ILE A 234 12.73 -25.89 23.89
N ASP A 235 12.18 -26.99 24.41
CA ASP A 235 11.32 -26.96 25.60
C ASP A 235 12.09 -26.83 26.92
N SER A 236 13.38 -27.22 26.96
CA SER A 236 14.26 -26.98 28.11
C SER A 236 14.60 -25.50 28.37
N TRP A 237 14.26 -24.62 27.43
CA TRP A 237 14.63 -23.21 27.47
C TRP A 237 13.55 -22.33 28.12
N ASP A 238 13.64 -22.18 29.44
CA ASP A 238 13.07 -21.02 30.11
C ASP A 238 14.07 -19.84 30.09
N PHE A 239 13.65 -18.71 29.52
CA PHE A 239 14.45 -17.48 29.46
C PHE A 239 13.57 -16.28 29.85
N PRO A 240 14.11 -15.28 30.57
CA PRO A 240 13.40 -14.03 30.79
C PRO A 240 13.27 -13.25 29.48
N TRP A 241 12.14 -13.39 28.77
CA TRP A 241 11.90 -12.83 27.42
C TRP A 241 11.68 -11.30 27.39
N GLY A 242 12.41 -10.54 28.21
CA GLY A 242 12.33 -9.07 28.25
C GLY A 242 10.95 -8.55 28.65
N GLY A 243 10.33 -9.14 29.67
CA GLY A 243 8.97 -8.80 30.13
C GLY A 243 7.85 -9.60 29.46
N LYS A 244 8.15 -10.79 28.92
CA LYS A 244 7.16 -11.78 28.44
C LYS A 244 7.47 -13.13 29.11
N SER A 245 6.44 -13.94 29.35
CA SER A 245 6.55 -15.29 29.92
C SER A 245 6.05 -16.34 28.93
N GLY A 246 6.33 -17.62 29.17
CA GLY A 246 5.96 -18.76 28.33
C GLY A 246 7.13 -19.33 27.50
N PRO A 247 6.91 -20.45 26.78
CA PRO A 247 7.98 -21.29 26.24
C PRO A 247 8.67 -20.73 25.00
N ALA A 248 9.92 -21.14 24.79
CA ALA A 248 10.77 -20.68 23.67
C ALA A 248 10.19 -20.98 22.28
N TYR A 249 9.39 -22.03 22.10
CA TYR A 249 8.76 -22.29 20.80
C TYR A 249 7.76 -21.18 20.40
N THR A 250 6.99 -20.66 21.36
CA THR A 250 6.07 -19.53 21.15
C THR A 250 6.84 -18.21 21.10
N ASN A 251 7.72 -17.99 22.07
CA ASN A 251 8.35 -16.69 22.31
C ASN A 251 9.55 -16.39 21.43
N ARG A 252 10.29 -17.42 21.00
CA ARG A 252 11.45 -17.36 20.10
C ARG A 252 12.52 -16.42 20.62
N GLY A 253 12.53 -15.16 20.19
CA GLY A 253 13.46 -14.15 20.69
C GLY A 253 12.83 -13.13 21.63
N GLY A 254 11.62 -13.35 22.14
CA GLY A 254 10.82 -12.36 22.85
C GLY A 254 10.18 -11.31 21.93
N TYR A 255 9.81 -10.16 22.50
CA TYR A 255 9.04 -9.10 21.83
C TYR A 255 9.58 -8.67 20.45
N ASN A 256 8.69 -8.50 19.47
CA ASN A 256 9.00 -8.10 18.09
C ASN A 256 9.98 -9.06 17.36
N CYS A 257 10.14 -10.31 17.82
CA CYS A 257 11.01 -11.26 17.13
C CYS A 257 10.37 -11.75 15.82
N ARG A 258 11.16 -11.68 14.74
CA ARG A 258 10.81 -12.11 13.38
C ARG A 258 11.38 -13.47 12.98
N HIS A 259 12.15 -14.12 13.85
CA HIS A 259 12.57 -15.50 13.66
C HIS A 259 11.38 -16.45 13.87
N ARG A 260 11.46 -17.61 13.21
CA ARG A 260 10.46 -18.67 13.16
C ARG A 260 11.13 -20.03 13.33
N TRP A 261 10.35 -21.00 13.79
CA TRP A 261 10.70 -22.41 13.72
C TRP A 261 10.23 -22.98 12.38
N VAL A 262 11.07 -23.81 11.76
CA VAL A 262 10.76 -24.58 10.53
C VAL A 262 10.99 -26.05 10.84
N ALA A 263 10.03 -26.91 10.53
CA ALA A 263 10.05 -28.30 11.00
C ALA A 263 10.84 -29.18 10.03
N VAL A 264 11.81 -29.94 10.55
CA VAL A 264 12.75 -30.71 9.72
C VAL A 264 12.93 -32.15 10.18
N LYS A 265 13.23 -33.05 9.25
CA LYS A 265 13.81 -34.36 9.52
C LYS A 265 15.33 -34.24 9.36
N LYS A 266 16.14 -34.87 10.21
CA LYS A 266 17.62 -34.77 10.16
C LYS A 266 18.19 -35.06 8.75
N LYS A 267 17.57 -35.97 8.01
CA LYS A 267 17.95 -36.32 6.62
C LYS A 267 17.60 -35.26 5.54
N TRP A 268 17.02 -34.13 5.92
CA TRP A 268 16.80 -32.97 5.05
C TRP A 268 17.76 -31.81 5.33
N VAL A 269 18.60 -31.97 6.36
CA VAL A 269 19.50 -30.93 6.86
C VAL A 269 20.88 -31.20 6.27
N ASP A 270 21.52 -30.18 5.71
CA ASP A 270 22.85 -30.31 5.10
C ASP A 270 23.92 -30.64 6.14
N LYS A 271 24.98 -31.34 5.72
CA LYS A 271 25.95 -32.00 6.63
C LYS A 271 26.79 -31.03 7.46
N ASP A 272 26.91 -29.78 7.04
CA ASP A 272 27.62 -28.69 7.72
C ASP A 272 26.74 -27.92 8.72
N VAL A 273 25.42 -28.13 8.68
CA VAL A 273 24.45 -27.51 9.57
C VAL A 273 24.49 -28.16 10.95
N GLU A 274 24.56 -27.32 11.98
CA GLU A 274 24.72 -27.78 13.35
C GLU A 274 23.38 -28.24 13.95
N ILE A 275 23.33 -29.50 14.38
CA ILE A 275 22.19 -30.12 15.06
C ILE A 275 22.48 -30.18 16.56
N ILE A 276 21.63 -29.54 17.36
CA ILE A 276 21.66 -29.52 18.82
C ILE A 276 20.56 -30.46 19.32
N ASP A 277 20.96 -31.66 19.72
CA ASP A 277 20.03 -32.73 20.10
C ASP A 277 19.80 -32.83 21.60
N LYS A 278 20.82 -32.49 22.41
CA LYS A 278 20.83 -32.72 23.86
C LYS A 278 20.72 -31.42 24.65
N VAL A 279 19.93 -31.44 25.72
CA VAL A 279 19.88 -30.33 26.70
C VAL A 279 21.28 -30.08 27.27
N GLY A 280 21.67 -28.81 27.39
CA GLY A 280 23.00 -28.42 27.86
C GLY A 280 24.14 -28.52 26.84
N GLN A 281 23.90 -29.02 25.61
CA GLN A 281 24.89 -29.00 24.54
C GLN A 281 25.29 -27.54 24.18
N PRO A 282 26.60 -27.19 24.13
CA PRO A 282 27.06 -25.83 23.82
C PRO A 282 26.54 -25.30 22.48
N ILE A 283 26.22 -24.00 22.42
CA ILE A 283 25.64 -23.35 21.24
C ILE A 283 26.59 -22.25 20.74
N GLU A 284 27.69 -22.65 20.11
CA GLU A 284 28.72 -21.73 19.61
C GLU A 284 28.25 -20.91 18.40
N PRO A 285 28.30 -19.56 18.40
CA PRO A 285 27.89 -18.77 17.25
C PRO A 285 28.82 -19.02 16.05
N LYS A 286 28.26 -19.16 14.84
CA LYS A 286 29.00 -19.46 13.60
C LYS A 286 28.77 -18.40 12.51
N GLY A 287 29.74 -18.22 11.62
CA GLY A 287 29.67 -17.29 10.50
C GLY A 287 29.36 -15.86 10.96
N LEU A 288 28.43 -15.18 10.28
CA LEU A 288 28.01 -13.80 10.60
C LEU A 288 27.50 -13.65 12.05
N ALA A 289 27.03 -14.72 12.70
CA ALA A 289 26.66 -14.68 14.12
C ALA A 289 27.87 -14.61 15.06
N ALA A 290 29.03 -15.16 14.67
CA ALA A 290 30.27 -15.06 15.43
C ALA A 290 30.87 -13.64 15.37
N GLU A 291 30.69 -12.96 14.23
CA GLU A 291 31.10 -11.56 14.01
C GLU A 291 30.23 -10.55 14.81
N LEU A 292 29.03 -10.96 15.21
CA LEU A 292 28.04 -10.13 15.90
C LEU A 292 27.96 -10.48 17.39
N LYS A 293 28.99 -10.10 18.16
CA LYS A 293 28.96 -10.29 19.63
C LYS A 293 27.89 -9.43 20.34
N PRO A 294 27.42 -9.85 21.52
CA PRO A 294 26.47 -9.11 22.38
C PRO A 294 26.89 -7.67 22.71
N SER A 295 25.96 -6.91 23.29
CA SER A 295 26.00 -5.44 23.42
C SER A 295 26.99 -4.84 24.43
N GLU A 296 28.12 -5.48 24.70
CA GLU A 296 29.20 -4.91 25.51
C GLU A 296 30.20 -4.09 24.68
N LYS A 297 30.91 -3.17 25.33
CA LYS A 297 32.01 -2.43 24.68
C LYS A 297 33.15 -3.40 24.39
N LEU A 298 33.59 -3.45 23.13
CA LEU A 298 34.71 -4.29 22.65
C LEU A 298 35.87 -4.36 23.67
N PRO A 299 36.32 -5.57 24.09
CA PRO A 299 37.37 -5.76 25.09
C PRO A 299 38.66 -5.01 24.79
N ALA A 300 39.38 -4.62 25.86
CA ALA A 300 40.61 -3.82 25.78
C ALA A 300 41.67 -4.44 24.86
N GLU A 301 41.85 -5.76 24.91
CA GLU A 301 42.78 -6.52 24.06
C GLU A 301 42.45 -6.43 22.56
N ILE A 302 41.18 -6.30 22.20
CA ILE A 302 40.75 -6.13 20.81
C ILE A 302 40.85 -4.66 20.40
N ARG A 303 40.51 -3.72 21.31
CA ARG A 303 40.77 -2.28 21.11
C ARG A 303 42.24 -1.98 20.85
N ALA A 304 43.16 -2.64 21.57
CA ALA A 304 44.61 -2.51 21.37
C ALA A 304 45.09 -3.06 20.01
N LYS A 305 44.36 -4.01 19.41
CA LYS A 305 44.63 -4.58 18.08
C LYS A 305 43.92 -3.82 16.94
N MET A 306 43.06 -2.85 17.26
CA MET A 306 42.41 -1.97 16.30
C MET A 306 43.23 -0.69 16.12
N SER A 307 43.38 -0.21 14.88
CA SER A 307 44.02 1.09 14.65
C SER A 307 43.24 2.21 15.36
N ALA A 308 43.94 3.27 15.77
CA ALA A 308 43.31 4.44 16.41
C ALA A 308 42.12 5.01 15.61
N ARG A 309 42.15 4.89 14.27
CA ARG A 309 41.07 5.29 13.36
C ARG A 309 39.84 4.38 13.44
N GLN A 310 40.02 3.09 13.72
CA GLN A 310 38.93 2.12 13.95
C GLN A 310 38.34 2.26 15.36
N VAL A 311 39.18 2.41 16.40
CA VAL A 311 38.71 2.69 17.77
C VAL A 311 37.90 3.99 17.80
N THR A 312 38.43 5.06 17.21
CA THR A 312 37.71 6.34 17.04
C THR A 312 36.38 6.18 16.28
N ALA A 313 36.34 5.32 15.25
CA ALA A 313 35.11 5.08 14.50
C ALA A 313 34.05 4.28 15.28
N LEU A 314 34.48 3.43 16.20
CA LEU A 314 33.61 2.69 17.12
C LEU A 314 33.04 3.61 18.20
N ASP A 315 33.89 4.38 18.89
CA ASP A 315 33.48 5.22 20.02
C ASP A 315 32.66 6.47 19.60
N ASN A 316 32.68 6.83 18.32
CA ASN A 316 31.77 7.85 17.74
C ASN A 316 30.52 7.23 17.07
N TYR A 317 30.27 5.91 17.16
CA TYR A 317 29.09 5.27 16.57
C TYR A 317 27.86 5.39 17.47
N VAL A 318 27.05 6.42 17.24
CA VAL A 318 25.73 6.59 17.88
C VAL A 318 24.64 5.96 16.99
N PRO A 319 23.86 4.97 17.45
CA PRO A 319 22.74 4.43 16.68
C PRO A 319 21.65 5.49 16.45
N SER A 320 21.13 5.60 15.22
CA SER A 320 20.04 6.53 14.92
C SER A 320 18.76 6.14 15.67
N ASN A 321 18.30 7.04 16.54
CA ASN A 321 17.00 6.93 17.21
C ASN A 321 15.85 7.15 16.22
N LEU A 322 14.61 6.89 16.63
CA LEU A 322 13.44 6.96 15.73
C LEU A 322 13.23 8.38 15.18
N LYS A 323 13.38 9.44 15.99
CA LYS A 323 13.26 10.84 15.56
C LYS A 323 14.29 11.16 14.47
N SER A 324 15.55 10.75 14.64
CA SER A 324 16.60 10.93 13.62
C SER A 324 16.33 10.15 12.32
N ARG A 325 15.67 8.98 12.37
CA ARG A 325 15.28 8.23 11.17
C ARG A 325 14.12 8.91 10.44
N THR A 326 13.08 9.34 11.16
CA THR A 326 11.95 10.06 10.56
C THR A 326 12.42 11.38 9.92
N ILE A 327 13.34 12.12 10.55
CA ILE A 327 13.95 13.32 9.96
C ILE A 327 14.76 12.97 8.69
N ALA A 328 15.48 11.85 8.68
CA ALA A 328 16.21 11.38 7.50
C ALA A 328 15.27 11.00 6.34
N GLU A 329 14.26 10.17 6.59
CA GLU A 329 13.23 9.77 5.61
C GLU A 329 12.48 11.00 5.05
N GLN A 330 12.20 12.00 5.90
CA GLN A 330 11.60 13.27 5.48
C GLN A 330 12.56 14.16 4.68
N ALA A 331 13.87 14.12 4.91
CA ALA A 331 14.86 14.82 4.10
C ALA A 331 15.07 14.16 2.74
N GLU A 332 15.21 12.83 2.72
CA GLU A 332 15.31 12.00 1.51
C GLU A 332 14.11 12.24 0.58
N ARG A 333 12.89 12.24 1.15
CA ARG A 333 11.67 12.54 0.41
C ARG A 333 11.61 13.99 -0.10
N ARG A 334 11.94 14.99 0.74
CA ARG A 334 11.95 16.41 0.33
C ARG A 334 12.96 16.70 -0.78
N VAL A 335 14.14 16.06 -0.76
CA VAL A 335 15.11 16.17 -1.86
C VAL A 335 14.56 15.60 -3.16
N ALA A 336 13.90 14.44 -3.10
CA ALA A 336 13.30 13.83 -4.28
C ALA A 336 12.14 14.67 -4.85
N GLU A 337 11.21 15.10 -4.00
CA GLU A 337 10.06 15.92 -4.41
C GLU A 337 10.48 17.31 -4.90
N GLY A 338 11.47 17.94 -4.28
CA GLY A 338 11.96 19.27 -4.66
C GLY A 338 12.64 19.31 -6.03
N ILE A 339 13.25 18.20 -6.48
CA ILE A 339 13.93 18.12 -7.79
C ILE A 339 13.14 17.35 -8.85
N ASP A 340 11.88 16.99 -8.59
CA ASP A 340 11.03 16.16 -9.48
C ASP A 340 11.63 14.78 -9.81
N ALA A 341 12.22 14.12 -8.81
CA ALA A 341 12.84 12.80 -8.92
C ALA A 341 11.95 11.66 -8.38
N ASP A 342 11.99 10.51 -9.05
CA ASP A 342 11.34 9.28 -8.58
C ASP A 342 12.02 8.81 -7.27
N HIS A 343 11.29 8.86 -6.15
CA HIS A 343 11.75 8.39 -4.84
C HIS A 343 11.73 6.85 -4.75
N ILE A 344 12.86 6.23 -4.41
CA ILE A 344 13.05 4.78 -4.50
C ILE A 344 12.81 4.09 -3.15
N ILE A 345 11.60 3.59 -2.95
CA ILE A 345 11.25 2.83 -1.74
C ILE A 345 11.78 1.38 -1.82
N GLY A 346 12.57 0.95 -0.82
CA GLY A 346 12.96 -0.46 -0.61
C GLY A 346 14.48 -0.74 -0.67
N LYS A 347 14.89 -2.02 -0.71
CA LYS A 347 16.31 -2.48 -0.69
C LYS A 347 17.12 -2.19 -1.99
N ARG A 348 16.83 -1.09 -2.69
CA ARG A 348 17.53 -0.67 -3.91
C ARG A 348 18.91 -0.06 -3.59
N PRO A 349 19.79 0.15 -4.60
CA PRO A 349 21.12 0.73 -4.36
C PRO A 349 21.14 2.27 -4.22
N PHE A 350 20.06 2.98 -4.48
CA PHE A 350 19.97 4.44 -4.41
C PHE A 350 18.61 4.87 -3.87
N ASP A 351 18.52 6.12 -3.42
CA ASP A 351 17.42 6.63 -2.61
C ASP A 351 16.43 7.45 -3.47
N SER A 352 16.91 8.12 -4.53
CA SER A 352 16.07 8.65 -5.63
C SER A 352 16.79 8.60 -6.99
N PHE A 353 16.09 8.86 -8.09
CA PHE A 353 16.72 9.07 -9.41
C PHE A 353 16.01 10.11 -10.27
N LEU A 354 16.79 10.83 -11.08
CA LEU A 354 16.34 11.82 -12.06
C LEU A 354 17.01 11.52 -13.40
N ASP A 355 16.25 11.12 -14.43
CA ASP A 355 16.74 10.62 -15.72
C ASP A 355 17.83 9.52 -15.62
N LYS A 356 19.11 9.92 -15.67
CA LYS A 356 20.30 9.05 -15.57
C LYS A 356 21.14 9.33 -14.32
N GLU A 357 20.66 10.20 -13.44
CA GLU A 357 21.34 10.65 -12.24
C GLU A 357 20.74 9.92 -11.04
N PHE A 358 21.46 8.92 -10.53
CA PHE A 358 21.08 8.15 -9.36
C PHE A 358 21.64 8.81 -8.10
N ILE A 359 20.78 9.05 -7.13
CA ILE A 359 21.06 9.95 -6.00
C ILE A 359 21.13 9.15 -4.71
N GLU A 360 22.26 9.31 -4.04
CA GLU A 360 22.53 8.87 -2.67
C GLU A 360 22.25 10.04 -1.73
N ASN A 361 21.19 9.97 -0.92
CA ASN A 361 20.82 11.01 0.03
C ASN A 361 21.44 10.72 1.40
N LYS A 362 22.01 11.71 2.08
CA LYS A 362 22.68 11.52 3.39
C LYS A 362 22.33 12.64 4.36
N THR A 363 21.51 12.32 5.36
CA THR A 363 20.97 13.31 6.30
C THR A 363 21.78 13.38 7.59
N PHE A 364 22.30 14.56 7.93
CA PHE A 364 22.91 14.83 9.23
C PHE A 364 21.87 15.39 10.19
N VAL A 365 21.60 14.64 11.27
CA VAL A 365 20.72 15.08 12.37
C VAL A 365 21.53 15.37 13.65
N SER A 366 22.76 14.85 13.75
CA SER A 366 23.67 15.07 14.88
C SER A 366 25.11 14.66 14.51
N GLY A 367 26.08 14.96 15.38
CA GLY A 367 27.48 14.51 15.23
C GLY A 367 28.35 15.40 14.34
N ARG A 368 29.54 14.91 13.98
CA ARG A 368 30.62 15.69 13.32
C ARG A 368 30.50 15.89 11.80
N GLY A 369 29.36 15.55 11.19
CA GLY A 369 29.06 15.90 9.79
C GLY A 369 29.83 15.17 8.68
N GLN A 370 30.54 14.05 8.94
CA GLN A 370 31.24 13.31 7.86
C GLN A 370 30.35 12.25 7.19
N ILE A 371 30.26 12.26 5.86
CA ILE A 371 29.75 11.12 5.08
C ILE A 371 30.81 10.03 5.05
N ARG A 372 30.46 8.80 5.44
CA ARG A 372 31.27 7.60 5.19
C ARG A 372 30.44 6.52 4.50
N MET A 373 30.95 5.96 3.41
CA MET A 373 30.29 4.92 2.63
C MET A 373 31.04 3.59 2.78
N ARG A 374 30.40 2.60 3.41
CA ARG A 374 30.99 1.25 3.60
C ARG A 374 31.50 0.70 2.25
N PRO A 375 32.72 0.12 2.16
CA PRO A 375 33.30 -0.33 0.88
C PRO A 375 32.42 -1.28 0.07
N SER A 376 31.72 -2.22 0.73
CA SER A 376 30.75 -3.13 0.09
C SER A 376 29.52 -2.40 -0.47
N SER A 377 29.04 -1.35 0.21
CA SER A 377 27.98 -0.48 -0.29
C SER A 377 28.46 0.33 -1.50
N LYS A 378 29.65 0.95 -1.40
CA LYS A 378 30.28 1.67 -2.52
C LYS A 378 30.46 0.76 -3.74
N LYS A 379 30.98 -0.46 -3.57
CA LYS A 379 31.12 -1.43 -4.66
C LYS A 379 29.76 -1.75 -5.30
N LYS A 380 28.77 -2.20 -4.52
CA LYS A 380 27.41 -2.52 -5.03
C LYS A 380 26.79 -1.36 -5.83
N LYS A 381 27.02 -0.11 -5.40
CA LYS A 381 26.50 1.08 -6.07
C LYS A 381 27.29 1.41 -7.34
N THR A 382 28.62 1.37 -7.32
CA THR A 382 29.46 1.49 -8.52
C THR A 382 29.15 0.39 -9.56
N ASP A 383 29.01 -0.87 -9.14
CA ASP A 383 28.67 -1.99 -10.01
C ASP A 383 27.32 -1.76 -10.73
N PHE A 384 26.34 -1.14 -10.05
CA PHE A 384 25.07 -0.72 -10.64
C PHE A 384 25.26 0.41 -11.66
N LEU A 385 25.98 1.48 -11.30
CA LEU A 385 26.22 2.64 -12.19
C LEU A 385 26.89 2.20 -13.50
N THR A 386 27.94 1.39 -13.40
CA THR A 386 28.67 0.81 -14.54
C THR A 386 27.76 -0.08 -15.38
N ARG A 387 26.99 -0.99 -14.75
CA ARG A 387 26.09 -1.93 -15.45
C ARG A 387 25.02 -1.23 -16.29
N TYR A 388 24.44 -0.15 -15.77
CA TYR A 388 23.37 0.58 -16.45
C TYR A 388 23.85 1.80 -17.25
N ARG A 389 25.16 2.11 -17.22
CA ARG A 389 25.77 3.31 -17.85
C ARG A 389 25.10 4.61 -17.40
N VAL A 390 24.91 4.73 -16.09
CA VAL A 390 24.26 5.87 -15.40
C VAL A 390 25.22 6.52 -14.40
N ARG A 391 24.92 7.74 -13.98
CA ARG A 391 25.77 8.55 -13.08
C ARG A 391 25.28 8.45 -11.64
N GLY A 392 26.23 8.49 -10.70
CA GLY A 392 25.95 8.49 -9.27
C GLY A 392 26.28 9.84 -8.65
N HIS A 393 25.41 10.34 -7.79
CA HIS A 393 25.55 11.59 -7.07
C HIS A 393 25.34 11.36 -5.58
N THR A 394 26.03 12.12 -4.74
CA THR A 394 25.77 12.16 -3.30
C THR A 394 25.24 13.53 -2.93
N VAL A 395 24.03 13.57 -2.38
CA VAL A 395 23.39 14.77 -1.83
C VAL A 395 23.36 14.63 -0.31
N ALA A 396 23.88 15.63 0.39
CA ALA A 396 23.81 15.71 1.84
C ALA A 396 22.75 16.73 2.26
N VAL A 397 21.97 16.40 3.28
CA VAL A 397 21.04 17.33 3.92
C VAL A 397 21.46 17.52 5.37
N ASP A 398 21.87 18.72 5.71
CA ASP A 398 22.32 19.06 7.05
C ASP A 398 21.20 19.75 7.84
N MET A 399 20.54 18.97 8.68
CA MET A 399 19.47 19.42 9.57
C MET A 399 20.01 20.05 10.87
N ARG A 400 21.34 20.21 11.01
CA ARG A 400 21.98 20.80 12.20
C ARG A 400 22.16 22.32 12.12
N GLU A 401 22.24 22.87 10.90
CA GLU A 401 22.61 24.28 10.62
C GLU A 401 21.53 25.09 9.89
N GLY A 402 20.28 24.61 9.86
CA GLY A 402 19.16 25.30 9.24
C GLY A 402 17.91 25.26 10.12
N SER A 403 16.84 25.91 9.68
CA SER A 403 15.52 25.71 10.29
C SER A 403 15.08 24.24 10.16
N GLU A 404 14.37 23.73 11.17
CA GLU A 404 13.91 22.33 11.23
C GLU A 404 13.12 21.91 9.97
N THR A 405 12.53 22.88 9.27
CA THR A 405 11.70 22.70 8.07
C THR A 405 12.51 22.39 6.80
N TYR A 406 13.78 22.80 6.69
CA TYR A 406 14.55 22.73 5.44
C TYR A 406 15.95 22.10 5.60
N GLY A 407 16.81 22.64 6.46
CA GLY A 407 18.23 22.27 6.52
C GLY A 407 19.06 22.82 5.35
N LYS A 408 20.40 22.75 5.44
CA LYS A 408 21.31 23.08 4.32
C LYS A 408 21.48 21.89 3.39
N ILE A 409 21.56 22.10 2.09
CA ILE A 409 21.75 21.01 1.11
C ILE A 409 23.14 21.14 0.47
N PHE A 410 23.83 20.02 0.29
CA PHE A 410 25.14 19.95 -0.36
C PHE A 410 25.15 18.86 -1.44
N HIS A 411 25.86 19.09 -2.55
CA HIS A 411 25.95 18.16 -3.68
C HIS A 411 27.40 17.80 -4.00
N ARG A 412 27.64 16.54 -4.37
CA ARG A 412 28.87 16.13 -5.03
C ARG A 412 28.62 14.99 -6.01
N ARG A 413 29.20 15.08 -7.20
CA ARG A 413 29.20 14.01 -8.20
C ARG A 413 30.10 12.85 -7.74
N GLY A 414 29.64 11.62 -7.93
CA GLY A 414 30.32 10.40 -7.50
C GLY A 414 29.87 9.88 -6.13
N LEU A 415 30.51 8.78 -5.69
CA LEU A 415 30.20 8.06 -4.46
C LEU A 415 31.46 7.82 -3.61
N GLY A 416 31.38 8.07 -2.31
CA GLY A 416 32.50 7.88 -1.39
C GLY A 416 32.32 8.54 -0.04
N ASP A 417 33.45 8.79 0.62
CA ASP A 417 33.53 9.52 1.87
C ASP A 417 33.74 11.01 1.56
N PHE A 418 32.91 11.88 2.15
CA PHE A 418 32.90 13.32 1.88
C PHE A 418 32.68 14.12 3.16
N GLN A 419 33.15 15.37 3.18
CA GLN A 419 32.81 16.37 4.19
C GLN A 419 31.95 17.47 3.52
N PRO A 420 30.93 18.05 4.18
CA PRO A 420 30.09 19.12 3.62
C PRO A 420 30.88 20.30 3.04
N HIS A 421 31.92 20.76 3.73
CA HIS A 421 32.83 21.81 3.24
C HIS A 421 33.69 21.42 2.01
N THR A 422 33.60 20.16 1.55
CA THR A 422 34.19 19.65 0.30
C THR A 422 33.13 19.27 -0.74
N MET A 423 31.90 19.72 -0.55
CA MET A 423 30.75 19.53 -1.43
C MET A 423 30.24 20.92 -1.86
N THR A 424 29.56 21.00 -3.00
CA THR A 424 28.97 22.27 -3.47
C THR A 424 27.70 22.56 -2.66
N GLU A 425 27.66 23.70 -1.97
CA GLU A 425 26.43 24.14 -1.28
C GLU A 425 25.33 24.48 -2.30
N VAL A 426 24.14 23.96 -2.04
CA VAL A 426 22.96 24.04 -2.89
C VAL A 426 22.08 25.18 -2.37
N LYS A 427 21.73 26.11 -3.26
CA LYS A 427 21.00 27.35 -2.89
C LYS A 427 19.49 27.12 -2.82
N ASN A 428 18.98 26.29 -3.72
CA ASN A 428 17.58 25.88 -3.87
C ASN A 428 17.55 24.60 -4.73
N TYR A 429 16.37 24.00 -4.91
CA TYR A 429 16.25 22.77 -5.70
C TYR A 429 16.54 22.96 -7.19
N ASP A 430 16.32 24.15 -7.76
CA ASP A 430 16.70 24.47 -9.14
C ASP A 430 18.21 24.40 -9.32
N HIS A 431 18.99 24.97 -8.39
CA HIS A 431 20.46 24.85 -8.38
C HIS A 431 20.90 23.38 -8.21
N LEU A 432 20.14 22.55 -7.46
CA LEU A 432 20.42 21.10 -7.40
C LEU A 432 20.14 20.41 -8.74
N GLN A 433 19.01 20.69 -9.40
CA GLN A 433 18.75 20.20 -10.75
C GLN A 433 19.83 20.65 -11.74
N GLU A 434 20.28 21.90 -11.69
CA GLU A 434 21.41 22.39 -12.48
C GLU A 434 22.68 21.59 -12.22
N LEU A 435 23.04 21.34 -10.96
CA LEU A 435 24.26 20.60 -10.59
C LEU A 435 24.20 19.11 -10.95
N LEU A 436 22.99 18.53 -11.03
CA LEU A 436 22.76 17.20 -11.61
C LEU A 436 22.88 17.21 -13.14
N LYS A 437 22.41 18.27 -13.80
CA LYS A 437 22.42 18.42 -15.27
C LYS A 437 23.80 18.87 -15.81
N LYS A 438 24.58 19.66 -15.08
CA LYS A 438 25.90 20.20 -15.50
C LYS A 438 26.94 19.09 -15.70
N GLY A 439 27.60 19.10 -16.85
CA GLY A 439 28.53 18.03 -17.25
C GLY A 439 27.84 16.80 -17.86
N SER A 440 26.60 16.96 -18.35
CA SER A 440 25.97 16.08 -19.34
C SER A 440 26.39 16.49 -20.74
N ARG A 441 26.94 15.58 -21.54
CA ARG A 441 26.94 15.76 -23.00
C ARG A 441 25.52 15.50 -23.52
N PRO A 442 25.03 16.23 -24.54
CA PRO A 442 23.83 15.82 -25.26
C PRO A 442 24.06 14.42 -25.86
N MET A 443 23.02 13.58 -25.85
CA MET A 443 23.14 12.20 -26.32
C MET A 443 22.96 12.10 -27.83
N PRO A 444 23.81 11.33 -28.54
CA PRO A 444 23.37 10.52 -29.67
C PRO A 444 22.29 9.54 -29.15
N GLU A 445 21.16 9.41 -29.86
CA GLU A 445 19.93 8.76 -29.35
C GLU A 445 20.14 7.30 -28.93
N LEU A 446 20.36 7.09 -27.63
CA LEU A 446 20.80 5.81 -27.08
C LEU A 446 19.60 4.92 -26.70
N HIS A 447 19.12 4.17 -27.68
CA HIS A 447 18.11 3.12 -27.49
C HIS A 447 18.62 1.98 -26.59
N THR A 448 17.69 1.34 -25.87
CA THR A 448 17.95 0.12 -25.09
C THR A 448 18.25 -1.07 -26.00
N ALA A 449 19.03 -2.02 -25.48
CA ALA A 449 19.65 -3.09 -26.27
C ALA A 449 18.65 -4.13 -26.82
N TYR A 450 18.07 -3.81 -27.98
CA TYR A 450 17.32 -4.67 -28.88
C TYR A 450 17.68 -4.29 -30.33
N ARG A 451 17.58 -5.25 -31.26
CA ARG A 451 18.17 -5.24 -32.62
C ARG A 451 18.51 -3.86 -33.22
N THR A 452 19.79 -3.66 -33.54
CA THR A 452 20.30 -2.51 -34.30
C THR A 452 19.80 -2.43 -35.75
N GLY A 453 19.11 -3.46 -36.24
CA GLY A 453 18.60 -3.56 -37.61
C GLY A 453 17.15 -3.08 -37.84
N VAL A 454 16.46 -2.57 -36.83
CA VAL A 454 15.19 -1.85 -37.04
C VAL A 454 15.52 -0.40 -37.42
N PRO A 455 15.24 0.04 -38.66
CA PRO A 455 15.52 1.41 -39.08
C PRO A 455 14.59 2.37 -38.35
N THR A 456 15.08 3.57 -38.02
CA THR A 456 14.23 4.71 -37.69
C THR A 456 13.36 5.02 -38.91
N ALA A 457 12.04 5.02 -38.76
CA ALA A 457 11.12 5.36 -39.83
C ALA A 457 11.34 6.81 -40.32
N LYS A 458 10.76 7.18 -41.47
CA LYS A 458 10.69 8.60 -41.88
C LYS A 458 9.55 9.34 -41.17
N ASP A 459 8.39 8.71 -41.08
CA ASP A 459 7.13 9.21 -40.52
C ASP A 459 6.41 8.08 -39.75
N LEU A 460 5.33 8.40 -39.03
CA LEU A 460 4.58 7.42 -38.23
C LEU A 460 3.96 6.31 -39.10
N LYS A 461 3.50 6.65 -40.31
CA LYS A 461 2.97 5.70 -41.29
C LYS A 461 4.02 4.67 -41.73
N ALA A 462 5.28 5.08 -41.87
CA ALA A 462 6.39 4.17 -42.15
C ALA A 462 6.75 3.27 -40.95
N ALA A 463 6.56 3.74 -39.70
CA ALA A 463 6.71 2.89 -38.51
C ALA A 463 5.59 1.84 -38.42
N GLU A 464 4.33 2.24 -38.67
CA GLU A 464 3.15 1.35 -38.76
C GLU A 464 3.34 0.30 -39.87
N ASN A 465 3.77 0.73 -41.06
CA ASN A 465 4.08 -0.17 -42.17
C ASN A 465 5.23 -1.14 -41.86
N TYR A 466 6.25 -0.73 -41.10
CA TYR A 466 7.30 -1.65 -40.65
C TYR A 466 6.77 -2.67 -39.65
N ALA A 467 5.89 -2.27 -38.72
CA ALA A 467 5.23 -3.18 -37.78
C ALA A 467 4.43 -4.27 -38.53
N LYS A 468 3.60 -3.85 -39.50
CA LYS A 468 2.76 -4.75 -40.31
C LYS A 468 3.59 -5.63 -41.28
N LYS A 469 4.53 -5.05 -42.03
CA LYS A 469 5.29 -5.76 -43.09
C LYS A 469 6.51 -6.52 -42.59
N ASN A 470 7.30 -5.95 -41.67
CA ASN A 470 8.59 -6.50 -41.26
C ASN A 470 8.51 -7.27 -39.93
N LEU A 471 7.63 -6.85 -39.01
CA LEU A 471 7.37 -7.59 -37.77
C LEU A 471 6.17 -8.56 -37.88
N LYS A 472 5.50 -8.59 -39.05
CA LYS A 472 4.35 -9.47 -39.38
C LYS A 472 3.16 -9.36 -38.42
N ILE A 473 2.97 -8.19 -37.82
CA ILE A 473 1.82 -7.95 -36.94
C ILE A 473 0.58 -7.69 -37.80
N VAL A 474 -0.52 -8.40 -37.54
CA VAL A 474 -1.73 -8.35 -38.38
C VAL A 474 -2.46 -7.01 -38.19
N ASP A 475 -2.62 -6.58 -36.94
CA ASP A 475 -3.28 -5.33 -36.58
C ASP A 475 -2.40 -4.43 -35.71
N VAL A 476 -2.36 -3.14 -36.03
CA VAL A 476 -1.52 -2.13 -35.40
C VAL A 476 -2.23 -0.79 -35.50
N ASP A 477 -2.68 -0.26 -34.36
CA ASP A 477 -3.22 1.10 -34.23
C ASP A 477 -2.16 2.00 -33.59
N TYR A 478 -1.71 3.03 -34.31
CA TYR A 478 -0.75 4.05 -33.85
C TYR A 478 -1.37 5.47 -33.85
N ASP A 479 -2.68 5.62 -34.06
CA ASP A 479 -3.27 6.92 -34.47
C ASP A 479 -3.16 8.04 -33.41
N GLU A 480 -2.88 7.70 -32.14
CA GLU A 480 -2.65 8.67 -31.05
C GLU A 480 -1.23 8.61 -30.42
N ILE A 481 -0.17 8.16 -31.14
CA ILE A 481 1.23 8.21 -30.63
C ILE A 481 2.23 8.96 -31.53
N ASP A 482 3.30 9.51 -30.94
CA ASP A 482 4.37 10.15 -31.71
C ASP A 482 5.29 9.15 -32.43
N LYS A 483 5.91 9.60 -33.54
CA LYS A 483 6.84 8.80 -34.36
C LYS A 483 7.95 8.11 -33.55
N LYS A 484 8.61 8.82 -32.63
CA LYS A 484 9.69 8.27 -31.81
C LYS A 484 9.18 7.23 -30.81
N ALA A 485 7.93 7.34 -30.36
CA ALA A 485 7.27 6.28 -29.60
C ALA A 485 7.09 5.02 -30.47
N GLY A 486 6.53 5.14 -31.68
CA GLY A 486 6.40 4.03 -32.65
C GLY A 486 7.75 3.38 -33.02
N ASP A 487 8.76 4.19 -33.34
CA ASP A 487 10.12 3.74 -33.63
C ASP A 487 10.82 3.06 -32.43
N SER A 488 10.47 3.44 -31.19
CA SER A 488 10.97 2.79 -29.97
C SER A 488 10.26 1.45 -29.72
N LEU A 489 8.95 1.43 -29.98
CA LEU A 489 8.08 0.27 -29.83
C LEU A 489 8.42 -0.84 -30.83
N ASN A 490 8.63 -0.51 -32.11
CA ASN A 490 9.07 -1.47 -33.13
C ASN A 490 10.36 -2.20 -32.73
N ARG A 491 11.32 -1.48 -32.14
CA ARG A 491 12.56 -2.06 -31.58
C ARG A 491 12.29 -2.98 -30.39
N TYR A 492 11.34 -2.63 -29.52
CA TYR A 492 10.94 -3.49 -28.41
C TYR A 492 10.22 -4.77 -28.87
N ILE A 493 9.25 -4.66 -29.78
CA ILE A 493 8.49 -5.81 -30.29
C ILE A 493 9.39 -6.73 -31.13
N GLY A 494 10.19 -6.21 -32.06
CA GLY A 494 11.15 -7.03 -32.82
C GLY A 494 12.13 -7.75 -31.90
N GLY A 495 12.67 -7.04 -30.90
CA GLY A 495 13.55 -7.60 -29.87
C GLY A 495 12.88 -8.58 -28.88
N MET A 496 11.55 -8.64 -28.87
CA MET A 496 10.76 -9.62 -28.13
C MET A 496 10.52 -10.87 -28.99
N ILE A 497 10.11 -10.70 -30.26
CA ILE A 497 9.97 -11.78 -31.25
C ILE A 497 11.28 -12.57 -31.35
N ASP A 498 12.42 -11.88 -31.43
CA ASP A 498 13.77 -12.49 -31.46
C ASP A 498 14.12 -13.32 -30.20
N LYS A 499 13.40 -13.14 -29.09
CA LYS A 499 13.63 -13.85 -27.83
C LYS A 499 12.61 -14.94 -27.52
N THR A 500 11.40 -14.85 -28.06
CA THR A 500 10.29 -15.77 -27.75
C THR A 500 9.86 -16.63 -28.94
N GLY A 501 10.21 -16.23 -30.18
CA GLY A 501 9.65 -16.78 -31.41
C GLY A 501 8.19 -16.38 -31.68
N VAL A 502 7.53 -15.70 -30.74
CA VAL A 502 6.09 -15.37 -30.80
C VAL A 502 5.90 -13.99 -31.42
N THR A 503 5.33 -13.95 -32.62
CA THR A 503 4.79 -12.74 -33.24
C THR A 503 3.38 -12.45 -32.69
N PRO A 504 3.12 -11.27 -32.10
CA PRO A 504 1.77 -10.91 -31.68
C PRO A 504 0.88 -10.61 -32.89
N LYS A 505 -0.43 -10.95 -32.80
CA LYS A 505 -1.37 -10.69 -33.90
C LYS A 505 -1.88 -9.23 -33.92
N ALA A 506 -2.13 -8.60 -32.76
CA ALA A 506 -2.68 -7.24 -32.68
C ALA A 506 -1.96 -6.35 -31.64
N VAL A 507 -1.89 -5.02 -31.87
CA VAL A 507 -1.39 -4.04 -30.89
C VAL A 507 -2.24 -2.77 -30.87
N ILE A 508 -2.55 -2.26 -29.67
CA ILE A 508 -3.41 -1.10 -29.40
C ILE A 508 -2.69 -0.16 -28.43
N PHE A 509 -2.80 1.16 -28.63
CA PHE A 509 -2.19 2.20 -27.80
C PHE A 509 -3.19 3.29 -27.36
N ASP A 510 -2.85 4.04 -26.31
CA ASP A 510 -3.67 5.11 -25.73
C ASP A 510 -2.75 6.23 -25.19
N ASP A 511 -2.92 7.46 -25.68
CA ASP A 511 -2.11 8.64 -25.31
C ASP A 511 -2.30 9.05 -23.84
N ALA A 512 -3.38 8.62 -23.18
CA ALA A 512 -3.57 8.83 -21.75
C ALA A 512 -2.45 8.21 -20.89
N MET A 513 -1.66 7.28 -21.44
CA MET A 513 -0.48 6.72 -20.78
C MET A 513 0.80 7.59 -20.90
N PHE A 514 0.81 8.62 -21.76
CA PHE A 514 2.00 9.40 -22.14
C PHE A 514 1.94 10.91 -21.87
N ALA A 515 0.85 11.39 -21.25
CA ALA A 515 0.75 12.74 -20.71
C ALA A 515 2.01 13.15 -19.92
N LYS A 516 2.56 14.34 -20.22
CA LYS A 516 3.85 14.84 -19.70
C LYS A 516 3.86 14.85 -18.15
N GLY A 517 4.67 13.96 -17.55
CA GLY A 517 4.73 13.71 -16.10
C GLY A 517 4.21 12.33 -15.67
N ALA A 518 3.49 11.60 -16.54
CA ALA A 518 3.11 10.21 -16.29
C ALA A 518 4.29 9.26 -16.53
N SER A 519 4.61 8.41 -15.54
CA SER A 519 5.74 7.47 -15.63
C SER A 519 5.41 6.20 -16.42
N ARG A 520 5.19 6.40 -17.74
CA ARG A 520 5.10 5.44 -18.87
C ARG A 520 4.60 4.03 -18.52
N ARG A 521 3.36 3.73 -18.93
CA ARG A 521 2.79 2.38 -19.00
C ARG A 521 2.42 2.09 -20.46
N TYR A 522 2.39 0.82 -20.88
CA TYR A 522 1.81 0.38 -22.15
C TYR A 522 1.36 -1.08 -22.02
N ALA A 523 0.33 -1.44 -22.80
CA ALA A 523 -0.30 -2.75 -22.87
C ALA A 523 -0.63 -3.12 -24.32
N ALA A 524 -1.28 -4.27 -24.54
CA ALA A 524 -2.10 -4.67 -25.70
C ALA A 524 -2.82 -6.01 -25.35
N ILE A 525 -3.06 -6.93 -26.32
CA ILE A 525 -4.15 -7.95 -26.52
C ILE A 525 -4.15 -8.24 -28.06
N ALA A 526 -4.39 -9.39 -28.72
CA ALA A 526 -4.74 -10.79 -28.42
C ALA A 526 -4.15 -11.75 -29.49
N MET A 527 -4.50 -13.04 -29.48
CA MET A 527 -4.15 -14.03 -30.52
C MET A 527 -5.21 -15.13 -30.70
N GLU A 528 -4.84 -16.29 -31.27
CA GLU A 528 -5.62 -17.54 -31.17
C GLU A 528 -4.88 -18.73 -30.50
N ASP A 529 -3.53 -18.75 -30.46
CA ASP A 529 -2.71 -19.87 -29.96
C ASP A 529 -1.58 -19.52 -28.95
N GLY A 530 -0.78 -18.46 -29.14
CA GLY A 530 0.24 -17.98 -28.16
C GLY A 530 0.08 -16.54 -27.65
N THR A 531 -0.55 -16.30 -26.48
CA THR A 531 -0.90 -14.93 -25.97
C THR A 531 0.15 -14.32 -25.05
N LEU A 532 0.38 -13.01 -25.23
CA LEU A 532 1.16 -12.13 -24.36
C LEU A 532 0.67 -10.70 -24.56
N TYR A 533 0.54 -9.89 -23.49
CA TYR A 533 0.87 -8.45 -23.43
C TYR A 533 0.87 -7.96 -21.95
N LEU A 534 1.06 -6.66 -21.68
CA LEU A 534 1.84 -6.18 -20.52
C LEU A 534 1.18 -5.09 -19.64
N ASN A 535 1.64 -5.00 -18.39
CA ASN A 535 1.59 -3.80 -17.53
C ASN A 535 2.96 -3.69 -16.79
N ARG A 536 3.29 -2.56 -16.16
CA ARG A 536 4.63 -2.25 -15.60
C ARG A 536 5.08 -3.15 -14.42
N LYS A 537 4.22 -4.05 -13.93
CA LYS A 537 4.57 -5.12 -12.97
C LYS A 537 4.78 -6.44 -13.71
N MET A 538 5.94 -7.05 -13.50
CA MET A 538 6.35 -8.30 -14.16
C MET A 538 5.38 -9.45 -13.91
N PHE A 539 5.15 -10.26 -14.94
CA PHE A 539 4.93 -11.69 -14.82
C PHE A 539 5.94 -12.40 -15.73
N LYS A 540 6.75 -13.30 -15.17
CA LYS A 540 7.81 -14.00 -15.93
C LYS A 540 7.30 -15.27 -16.61
N ASN A 541 6.27 -15.90 -16.05
CA ASN A 541 5.57 -17.06 -16.58
C ASN A 541 4.18 -17.18 -15.92
N VAL A 542 3.41 -18.18 -16.35
CA VAL A 542 2.04 -18.46 -15.86
C VAL A 542 2.03 -18.84 -14.37
N ASP A 543 2.99 -19.65 -13.89
CA ASP A 543 3.10 -20.02 -12.47
C ASP A 543 3.18 -18.81 -11.52
N MET A 544 3.77 -17.71 -11.98
CA MET A 544 3.89 -16.47 -11.22
C MET A 544 2.54 -15.73 -11.14
N ILE A 545 1.73 -15.80 -12.20
CA ILE A 545 0.35 -15.28 -12.23
C ILE A 545 -0.53 -16.11 -11.29
N ASN A 546 -0.43 -17.44 -11.35
CA ASN A 546 -1.22 -18.36 -10.53
C ASN A 546 -0.84 -18.30 -9.05
N ARG A 547 0.45 -18.13 -8.72
CA ARG A 547 0.90 -17.84 -7.36
C ARG A 547 0.39 -16.49 -6.85
N LEU A 548 0.39 -15.44 -7.67
CA LEU A 548 -0.18 -14.15 -7.26
C LEU A 548 -1.71 -14.22 -7.07
N SER A 549 -2.44 -14.87 -7.99
CA SER A 549 -3.89 -15.13 -7.86
C SER A 549 -4.20 -15.84 -6.55
N SER A 550 -3.44 -16.91 -6.25
CA SER A 550 -3.56 -17.68 -5.01
C SER A 550 -3.23 -16.87 -3.75
N HIS A 551 -2.20 -16.01 -3.79
CA HIS A 551 -1.82 -15.14 -2.68
C HIS A 551 -2.88 -14.06 -2.42
N GLN A 552 -3.31 -13.35 -3.47
CA GLN A 552 -4.28 -12.26 -3.38
C GLN A 552 -5.67 -12.77 -2.93
N PHE A 553 -6.07 -13.96 -3.36
CA PHE A 553 -7.24 -14.66 -2.80
C PHE A 553 -7.03 -15.02 -1.32
N ALA A 554 -5.88 -15.58 -0.94
CA ALA A 554 -5.60 -15.98 0.44
C ALA A 554 -5.58 -14.80 1.45
N ILE A 555 -5.30 -13.58 1.00
CA ILE A 555 -5.42 -12.36 1.82
C ILE A 555 -6.72 -11.57 1.62
N GLY A 556 -7.65 -12.06 0.78
CA GLY A 556 -8.97 -11.46 0.54
C GLY A 556 -9.01 -10.26 -0.41
N GLU A 557 -7.94 -10.01 -1.17
CA GLU A 557 -7.95 -9.00 -2.25
C GLU A 557 -8.69 -9.48 -3.51
N PHE A 558 -8.76 -10.78 -3.80
CA PHE A 558 -9.66 -11.32 -4.85
C PHE A 558 -10.72 -12.27 -4.28
N THR A 559 -11.84 -12.40 -5.00
CA THR A 559 -12.95 -13.32 -4.67
C THR A 559 -12.68 -14.77 -5.06
N THR A 560 -11.66 -15.02 -5.88
CA THR A 560 -11.31 -16.34 -6.42
C THR A 560 -9.80 -16.43 -6.63
N SER A 561 -9.23 -17.63 -6.53
CA SER A 561 -7.84 -17.93 -6.88
C SER A 561 -7.72 -18.56 -8.27
N SER A 562 -8.71 -18.38 -9.15
CA SER A 562 -8.72 -19.02 -10.46
C SER A 562 -7.50 -18.63 -11.30
N GLU A 563 -7.03 -19.59 -12.10
CA GLU A 563 -5.91 -19.39 -13.02
C GLU A 563 -6.23 -18.25 -13.99
N GLY A 564 -5.30 -17.31 -14.13
CA GLY A 564 -5.49 -16.11 -14.94
C GLY A 564 -6.47 -15.06 -14.37
N HIS A 565 -6.97 -15.15 -13.12
CA HIS A 565 -7.87 -14.13 -12.57
C HIS A 565 -7.28 -12.73 -12.60
N VAL A 566 -5.98 -12.61 -12.27
CA VAL A 566 -5.19 -11.37 -12.38
C VAL A 566 -5.26 -10.77 -13.81
N LEU A 567 -5.15 -11.61 -14.85
CA LEU A 567 -5.21 -11.15 -16.24
C LEU A 567 -6.61 -10.62 -16.58
N ARG A 568 -7.66 -11.37 -16.20
CA ARG A 568 -9.05 -10.96 -16.44
C ARG A 568 -9.42 -9.69 -15.65
N HIS A 569 -8.81 -9.47 -14.49
CA HIS A 569 -8.94 -8.24 -13.68
C HIS A 569 -8.29 -7.03 -14.38
N GLU A 570 -7.04 -7.16 -14.87
CA GLU A 570 -6.38 -6.11 -15.65
C GLU A 570 -7.15 -5.81 -16.97
N MET A 571 -7.70 -6.83 -17.64
CA MET A 571 -8.60 -6.65 -18.80
C MET A 571 -9.91 -5.93 -18.42
N GLY A 572 -10.41 -6.13 -17.20
CA GLY A 572 -11.53 -5.37 -16.67
C GLY A 572 -11.21 -3.89 -16.43
N HIS A 573 -9.97 -3.52 -16.11
CA HIS A 573 -9.53 -2.12 -16.16
C HIS A 573 -9.50 -1.57 -17.57
N LEU A 574 -8.98 -2.32 -18.56
CA LEU A 574 -9.01 -1.90 -19.97
C LEU A 574 -10.47 -1.61 -20.40
N LYS A 575 -11.41 -2.49 -20.06
CA LYS A 575 -12.83 -2.30 -20.38
C LYS A 575 -13.45 -1.08 -19.69
N TYR A 576 -13.03 -0.76 -18.46
CA TYR A 576 -13.42 0.47 -17.77
C TYR A 576 -12.92 1.73 -18.50
N PHE A 577 -11.70 1.72 -19.04
CA PHE A 577 -11.15 2.85 -19.80
C PHE A 577 -11.79 2.97 -21.20
N GLU A 578 -12.00 1.87 -21.93
CA GLU A 578 -12.73 1.84 -23.21
C GLU A 578 -14.08 2.58 -23.13
N LEU A 579 -14.80 2.43 -22.02
CA LEU A 579 -16.12 3.04 -21.82
C LEU A 579 -16.07 4.56 -21.56
N GLY A 580 -14.89 5.16 -21.40
CA GLY A 580 -14.69 6.60 -21.15
C GLY A 580 -14.18 6.96 -19.75
N GLY A 581 -13.79 5.94 -18.96
CA GLY A 581 -13.19 6.11 -17.64
C GLY A 581 -11.81 6.78 -17.69
N THR A 582 -11.36 7.28 -16.54
CA THR A 582 -10.02 7.86 -16.34
C THR A 582 -9.39 7.27 -15.09
N GLU A 583 -8.07 7.39 -14.90
CA GLU A 583 -7.44 6.93 -13.64
C GLU A 583 -8.04 7.67 -12.42
N VAL A 584 -8.47 8.93 -12.60
CA VAL A 584 -9.21 9.69 -11.58
C VAL A 584 -10.58 9.08 -11.33
N SER A 585 -11.35 8.71 -12.38
CA SER A 585 -12.67 8.09 -12.18
C SER A 585 -12.58 6.68 -11.59
N ALA A 586 -11.62 5.86 -12.03
CA ALA A 586 -11.37 4.54 -11.49
C ALA A 586 -11.14 4.60 -9.97
N ARG A 587 -10.29 5.55 -9.53
CA ARG A 587 -9.99 5.78 -8.10
C ARG A 587 -11.14 6.42 -7.29
N LYS A 588 -12.29 6.80 -7.88
CA LYS A 588 -13.45 7.32 -7.13
C LYS A 588 -14.00 6.21 -6.23
N LYS A 589 -14.12 6.48 -4.92
CA LYS A 589 -14.74 5.56 -3.96
C LYS A 589 -16.16 5.20 -4.40
N LEU A 590 -16.63 3.99 -4.04
CA LEU A 590 -18.01 3.59 -4.28
C LEU A 590 -18.99 4.61 -3.66
N THR A 591 -20.06 4.94 -4.38
CA THR A 591 -21.04 5.93 -3.92
C THR A 591 -21.83 5.42 -2.72
N ARG A 592 -22.50 6.31 -1.98
CA ARG A 592 -23.37 5.90 -0.86
C ARG A 592 -24.50 4.96 -1.29
N GLY A 593 -25.00 5.12 -2.52
CA GLY A 593 -25.94 4.19 -3.15
C GLY A 593 -25.29 2.81 -3.35
N MET A 594 -24.17 2.74 -4.07
CA MET A 594 -23.42 1.50 -4.29
C MET A 594 -23.05 0.77 -2.99
N ILE A 595 -22.67 1.50 -1.94
CA ILE A 595 -22.35 0.92 -0.63
C ILE A 595 -23.60 0.37 0.08
N ASN A 596 -24.78 0.94 -0.16
CA ASN A 596 -26.04 0.41 0.37
C ASN A 596 -26.55 -0.78 -0.46
N ASP A 597 -26.43 -0.72 -1.78
CA ASP A 597 -26.67 -1.84 -2.70
C ASP A 597 -25.85 -3.07 -2.27
N LEU A 598 -24.54 -2.91 -2.02
CA LEU A 598 -23.69 -4.00 -1.52
C LEU A 598 -24.10 -4.56 -0.14
N LYS A 599 -24.72 -3.76 0.74
CA LYS A 599 -25.25 -4.29 2.02
C LYS A 599 -26.46 -5.19 1.83
N ALA A 600 -27.24 -4.99 0.77
CA ALA A 600 -28.39 -5.84 0.44
C ALA A 600 -27.98 -7.26 0.00
N ILE A 601 -26.68 -7.52 -0.21
CA ILE A 601 -26.13 -8.87 -0.42
C ILE A 601 -26.06 -9.66 0.91
N GLY A 602 -26.00 -8.98 2.05
CA GLY A 602 -25.77 -9.58 3.38
C GLY A 602 -24.28 -9.70 3.72
N PRO A 603 -23.83 -9.38 4.95
CA PRO A 603 -22.41 -9.32 5.32
C PRO A 603 -21.69 -10.68 5.30
N GLU A 604 -22.42 -11.77 5.51
CA GLU A 604 -21.95 -13.16 5.40
C GLU A 604 -21.79 -13.61 3.94
N ASN A 605 -22.65 -13.14 3.02
CA ASN A 605 -22.60 -13.47 1.60
C ASN A 605 -21.70 -12.54 0.77
N LEU A 606 -21.57 -11.27 1.14
CA LEU A 606 -20.80 -10.26 0.41
C LEU A 606 -19.38 -10.72 -0.01
N PRO A 607 -18.56 -11.37 0.83
CA PRO A 607 -17.21 -11.82 0.44
C PRO A 607 -17.16 -12.85 -0.69
N ARG A 608 -18.26 -13.60 -0.92
CA ARG A 608 -18.39 -14.55 -2.04
C ARG A 608 -18.51 -13.85 -3.39
N TYR A 609 -19.09 -12.65 -3.39
CA TYR A 609 -19.43 -11.92 -4.61
C TYR A 609 -18.51 -10.73 -4.87
N VAL A 610 -17.99 -10.05 -3.84
CA VAL A 610 -17.18 -8.81 -3.98
C VAL A 610 -16.03 -8.79 -2.97
N SER A 611 -14.79 -8.74 -3.46
CA SER A 611 -13.58 -8.78 -2.61
C SER A 611 -13.36 -7.50 -1.81
N ILE A 612 -12.43 -7.53 -0.84
CA ILE A 612 -12.04 -6.34 -0.08
C ILE A 612 -11.34 -5.32 -0.99
N TYR A 613 -10.71 -5.77 -2.09
CA TYR A 613 -10.12 -4.90 -3.12
C TYR A 613 -11.21 -4.19 -3.94
N ALA A 614 -12.17 -4.95 -4.45
CA ALA A 614 -13.30 -4.44 -5.23
C ALA A 614 -14.19 -3.44 -4.45
N GLN A 615 -14.17 -3.48 -3.12
CA GLN A 615 -14.89 -2.52 -2.27
C GLN A 615 -14.19 -1.14 -2.16
N LYS A 616 -12.95 -0.98 -2.64
CA LYS A 616 -12.15 0.26 -2.48
C LYS A 616 -12.63 1.41 -3.38
N ASN A 617 -12.84 1.16 -4.67
CA ASN A 617 -13.20 2.17 -5.67
C ASN A 617 -13.96 1.56 -6.86
N GLN A 618 -14.47 2.40 -7.76
CA GLN A 618 -15.26 1.97 -8.91
C GLN A 618 -14.45 1.18 -9.96
N GLY A 619 -13.15 1.47 -10.10
CA GLY A 619 -12.26 0.74 -11.02
C GLY A 619 -12.00 -0.69 -10.58
N GLU A 620 -11.59 -0.90 -9.32
CA GLU A 620 -11.37 -2.23 -8.74
C GLU A 620 -12.67 -3.06 -8.76
N PHE A 621 -13.82 -2.41 -8.51
CA PHE A 621 -15.11 -3.07 -8.54
C PHE A 621 -15.44 -3.61 -9.94
N TYR A 622 -15.40 -2.73 -10.95
CA TYR A 622 -15.71 -3.11 -12.32
C TYR A 622 -14.74 -4.17 -12.84
N ALA A 623 -13.46 -4.03 -12.54
CA ALA A 623 -12.42 -4.99 -12.90
C ALA A 623 -12.64 -6.38 -12.31
N GLU A 624 -12.93 -6.48 -11.01
CA GLU A 624 -13.23 -7.76 -10.36
C GLU A 624 -14.51 -8.41 -10.92
N MET A 625 -15.55 -7.62 -11.25
CA MET A 625 -16.78 -8.18 -11.79
C MET A 625 -16.62 -8.68 -13.24
N ILE A 626 -15.90 -7.94 -14.09
CA ILE A 626 -15.49 -8.42 -15.43
C ILE A 626 -14.65 -9.69 -15.30
N ALA A 627 -13.70 -9.73 -14.36
CA ALA A 627 -12.84 -10.89 -14.16
C ALA A 627 -13.62 -12.17 -13.84
N LYS A 628 -14.68 -12.04 -13.03
CA LYS A 628 -15.61 -13.12 -12.68
C LYS A 628 -16.48 -13.53 -13.87
N GLN A 629 -17.04 -12.59 -14.63
CA GLN A 629 -17.82 -12.91 -15.85
C GLN A 629 -16.97 -13.64 -16.89
N MET A 630 -15.74 -13.18 -17.13
CA MET A 630 -14.77 -13.83 -18.01
C MET A 630 -14.28 -15.19 -17.48
N ASN A 631 -14.51 -15.49 -16.19
CA ASN A 631 -14.28 -16.80 -15.58
C ASN A 631 -15.56 -17.70 -15.57
N GLY A 632 -16.63 -17.27 -16.27
CA GLY A 632 -17.92 -17.98 -16.29
C GLY A 632 -18.74 -17.88 -14.99
N GLU A 633 -18.32 -17.07 -14.02
CA GLU A 633 -18.99 -16.98 -12.72
C GLU A 633 -20.26 -16.13 -12.78
N ARG A 634 -21.37 -16.69 -12.25
CA ARG A 634 -22.64 -15.98 -12.12
C ARG A 634 -22.54 -14.88 -11.05
N LEU A 635 -22.52 -13.62 -11.50
CA LEU A 635 -22.59 -12.46 -10.61
C LEU A 635 -23.91 -12.38 -9.83
N HIS A 636 -23.86 -11.78 -8.64
CA HIS A 636 -25.06 -11.44 -7.88
C HIS A 636 -25.87 -10.33 -8.61
N PRO A 637 -27.22 -10.33 -8.59
CA PRO A 637 -28.02 -9.34 -9.31
C PRO A 637 -27.69 -7.88 -8.96
N VAL A 638 -27.35 -7.62 -7.68
CA VAL A 638 -26.85 -6.32 -7.21
C VAL A 638 -25.57 -5.91 -7.95
N CYS A 639 -24.61 -6.82 -8.12
CA CYS A 639 -23.37 -6.55 -8.83
C CYS A 639 -23.62 -6.26 -10.31
N VAL A 640 -24.54 -7.00 -10.96
CA VAL A 640 -24.95 -6.77 -12.35
C VAL A 640 -25.59 -5.38 -12.51
N LYS A 641 -26.45 -4.96 -11.58
CA LYS A 641 -26.99 -3.58 -11.54
C LYS A 641 -25.84 -2.57 -11.42
N MET A 642 -24.99 -2.70 -10.40
CA MET A 642 -23.89 -1.77 -10.16
C MET A 642 -22.90 -1.66 -11.33
N MET A 643 -22.68 -2.74 -12.09
CA MET A 643 -21.91 -2.67 -13.34
C MET A 643 -22.60 -1.78 -14.37
N ARG A 644 -23.89 -2.02 -14.68
CA ARG A 644 -24.66 -1.19 -15.61
C ARG A 644 -24.67 0.29 -15.20
N ASP A 645 -24.87 0.55 -13.90
CA ASP A 645 -24.81 1.89 -13.33
C ASP A 645 -23.43 2.56 -13.58
N ILE A 646 -22.31 1.81 -13.50
CA ILE A 646 -20.98 2.31 -13.88
C ILE A 646 -20.91 2.56 -15.38
N GLU A 647 -21.25 1.55 -16.20
CA GLU A 647 -21.10 1.63 -17.65
C GLU A 647 -21.87 2.80 -18.26
N ASP A 648 -23.11 3.01 -17.84
CA ASP A 648 -23.97 4.03 -18.45
C ASP A 648 -23.53 5.44 -18.04
N ASN A 649 -22.95 5.61 -16.85
CA ASN A 649 -22.26 6.85 -16.46
C ASN A 649 -20.98 7.08 -17.27
N LEU A 650 -20.21 6.02 -17.56
CA LEU A 650 -19.02 6.11 -18.42
C LEU A 650 -19.38 6.43 -19.88
N LYS A 651 -20.37 5.73 -20.46
CA LYS A 651 -20.89 5.99 -21.82
C LYS A 651 -21.38 7.44 -21.97
N LYS A 652 -22.10 7.97 -20.97
CA LYS A 652 -22.50 9.39 -20.89
C LYS A 652 -21.26 10.30 -20.86
N LEU A 653 -20.26 10.01 -20.03
CA LEU A 653 -19.01 10.79 -19.97
C LEU A 653 -18.23 10.75 -21.30
N LYS A 654 -18.20 9.61 -22.00
CA LYS A 654 -17.60 9.47 -23.34
C LYS A 654 -18.35 10.29 -24.39
N LYS A 655 -19.69 10.31 -24.35
CA LYS A 655 -20.53 11.18 -25.20
C LYS A 655 -20.17 12.65 -24.99
N VAL A 656 -20.14 13.12 -23.74
CA VAL A 656 -19.78 14.50 -23.37
C VAL A 656 -18.37 14.86 -23.83
N LYS A 657 -17.37 14.02 -23.54
CA LYS A 657 -15.97 14.22 -23.97
C LYS A 657 -15.83 14.31 -25.50
N ARG A 658 -16.53 13.44 -26.25
CA ARG A 658 -16.54 13.47 -27.73
C ARG A 658 -17.12 14.77 -28.27
N LEU A 659 -18.27 15.20 -27.75
CA LEU A 659 -18.92 16.43 -28.18
C LEU A 659 -18.04 17.66 -27.87
N ALA A 660 -17.44 17.72 -26.68
CA ALA A 660 -16.52 18.78 -26.31
C ALA A 660 -15.20 18.78 -27.13
N LYS A 661 -14.78 17.65 -27.72
CA LYS A 661 -13.64 17.61 -28.67
C LYS A 661 -13.98 18.34 -29.98
N GLY A 662 -15.24 18.30 -30.42
CA GLY A 662 -15.70 19.05 -31.61
C GLY A 662 -15.73 20.58 -31.40
N GLU A 663 -16.09 21.02 -30.19
CA GLU A 663 -16.17 22.45 -29.82
C GLU A 663 -14.84 23.02 -29.27
N GLY A 664 -13.72 22.27 -29.35
CA GLY A 664 -12.41 22.71 -28.83
C GLY A 664 -12.25 22.74 -27.30
N LEU A 665 -13.22 22.22 -26.55
CA LEU A 665 -13.34 22.33 -25.08
C LEU A 665 -12.92 21.07 -24.30
N ALA A 666 -12.38 20.06 -24.99
CA ALA A 666 -11.95 18.79 -24.39
C ALA A 666 -10.97 18.95 -23.20
N ALA A 667 -10.11 19.96 -23.22
CA ALA A 667 -9.20 20.27 -22.11
C ALA A 667 -9.97 20.63 -20.83
N LYS A 668 -10.94 21.56 -20.91
CA LYS A 668 -11.76 21.99 -19.76
C LYS A 668 -12.63 20.88 -19.20
N VAL A 669 -13.21 20.02 -20.06
CA VAL A 669 -13.95 18.83 -19.62
C VAL A 669 -13.05 17.83 -18.89
N SER A 670 -11.81 17.66 -19.37
CA SER A 670 -10.83 16.77 -18.73
C SER A 670 -10.34 17.33 -17.38
N GLU A 671 -10.23 18.64 -17.26
CA GLU A 671 -9.93 19.36 -16.02
C GLU A 671 -11.07 19.23 -14.99
N ALA A 672 -12.33 19.39 -15.42
CA ALA A 672 -13.50 19.18 -14.56
C ALA A 672 -13.62 17.74 -14.03
N ASP A 673 -13.25 16.72 -14.82
CA ASP A 673 -13.20 15.32 -14.36
C ASP A 673 -12.05 15.08 -13.34
N ARG A 674 -10.89 15.76 -13.52
CA ARG A 674 -9.75 15.71 -12.58
C ARG A 674 -10.10 16.26 -11.19
N PHE A 675 -10.82 17.39 -11.12
CA PHE A 675 -11.17 18.02 -9.84
C PHE A 675 -12.36 17.38 -9.11
N GLY A 676 -12.94 16.29 -9.64
CA GLY A 676 -13.83 15.40 -8.89
C GLY A 676 -15.22 15.97 -8.54
N GLY A 677 -15.57 17.16 -9.04
CA GLY A 677 -16.77 17.92 -8.64
C GLY A 677 -18.13 17.35 -9.08
N GLY A 678 -18.18 16.20 -9.76
CA GLY A 678 -19.42 15.56 -10.20
C GLY A 678 -20.32 16.48 -11.04
N THR A 679 -21.59 16.59 -10.65
CA THR A 679 -22.55 17.51 -11.28
C THR A 679 -22.11 18.97 -11.25
N THR A 680 -21.44 19.44 -10.19
CA THR A 680 -20.96 20.83 -10.07
C THR A 680 -19.88 21.16 -11.11
N GLY A 681 -18.97 20.21 -11.40
CA GLY A 681 -17.95 20.39 -12.44
C GLY A 681 -18.57 20.50 -13.83
N ALA A 682 -19.56 19.67 -14.13
CA ALA A 682 -20.29 19.72 -15.40
C ALA A 682 -21.21 20.96 -15.51
N VAL A 683 -21.84 21.41 -14.42
CA VAL A 683 -22.59 22.68 -14.38
C VAL A 683 -21.69 23.86 -14.71
N ASN A 684 -20.46 23.92 -14.18
CA ASN A 684 -19.52 24.99 -14.52
C ASN A 684 -19.12 24.97 -16.01
N VAL A 685 -18.89 23.79 -16.59
CA VAL A 685 -18.65 23.66 -18.05
C VAL A 685 -19.88 24.11 -18.86
N ILE A 686 -21.10 23.77 -18.44
CA ILE A 686 -22.32 24.25 -19.12
C ILE A 686 -22.52 25.76 -18.93
N LYS A 687 -22.09 26.33 -17.79
CA LYS A 687 -22.13 27.76 -17.50
C LYS A 687 -21.21 28.54 -18.46
N GLU A 688 -19.99 28.05 -18.70
CA GLU A 688 -19.08 28.60 -19.73
C GLU A 688 -19.56 28.33 -21.17
N LEU A 689 -20.19 27.20 -21.44
CA LEU A 689 -20.84 26.94 -22.74
C LEU A 689 -22.04 27.85 -22.98
N SER A 690 -22.77 28.25 -21.94
CA SER A 690 -23.98 29.09 -22.08
C SER A 690 -23.70 30.52 -22.56
N THR A 691 -22.43 30.96 -22.51
CA THR A 691 -21.99 32.26 -23.06
C THR A 691 -21.40 32.14 -24.47
N THR A 692 -21.08 30.93 -24.94
CA THR A 692 -20.33 30.69 -26.19
C THR A 692 -21.13 29.89 -27.22
N ASN A 693 -21.79 28.80 -26.82
CA ASN A 693 -22.70 28.01 -27.68
C ASN A 693 -23.95 27.60 -26.88
N LYS A 694 -24.95 28.50 -26.83
CA LYS A 694 -26.19 28.30 -26.06
C LYS A 694 -26.98 27.05 -26.47
N GLN A 695 -27.02 26.72 -27.76
CA GLN A 695 -27.80 25.56 -28.21
C GLN A 695 -27.12 24.25 -27.78
N PHE A 696 -25.80 24.17 -27.87
CA PHE A 696 -25.05 23.03 -27.36
C PHE A 696 -25.11 22.91 -25.83
N ALA A 697 -24.98 24.04 -25.10
CA ALA A 697 -25.16 24.10 -23.65
C ALA A 697 -26.54 23.57 -23.22
N LYS A 698 -27.60 23.93 -23.97
CA LYS A 698 -28.97 23.47 -23.75
C LYS A 698 -29.12 21.96 -23.94
N THR A 699 -28.54 21.40 -25.01
CA THR A 699 -28.51 19.95 -25.23
C THR A 699 -27.76 19.21 -24.10
N LEU A 700 -26.62 19.74 -23.66
CA LEU A 700 -25.81 19.12 -22.61
C LEU A 700 -26.51 19.14 -21.24
N LEU A 701 -27.30 20.18 -20.94
CA LEU A 701 -28.07 20.25 -19.70
C LEU A 701 -29.23 19.25 -19.68
N VAL A 702 -29.92 19.03 -20.81
CA VAL A 702 -30.99 18.02 -20.95
C VAL A 702 -30.43 16.59 -20.88
N ASP A 703 -29.26 16.33 -21.49
CA ASP A 703 -28.53 15.05 -21.31
C ASP A 703 -28.16 14.80 -19.83
N MET A 704 -27.81 15.86 -19.07
CA MET A 704 -27.56 15.77 -17.63
C MET A 704 -28.84 15.56 -16.81
N GLU A 705 -29.93 16.24 -17.15
CA GLU A 705 -31.23 16.11 -16.50
C GLU A 705 -31.73 14.65 -16.55
N ALA A 706 -31.76 14.07 -17.75
CA ALA A 706 -32.11 12.65 -17.95
C ALA A 706 -31.13 11.69 -17.26
N ALA A 707 -29.86 12.09 -17.06
CA ALA A 707 -28.89 11.30 -16.31
C ALA A 707 -29.10 11.34 -14.79
N ILE A 708 -29.76 12.38 -14.26
CA ILE A 708 -30.07 12.56 -12.83
C ILE A 708 -31.41 11.89 -12.49
N GLU A 709 -32.43 12.01 -13.36
CA GLU A 709 -33.73 11.33 -13.18
C GLU A 709 -33.62 9.80 -13.20
N GLY A 710 -32.67 9.23 -13.96
CA GLY A 710 -32.49 7.79 -14.18
C GLY A 710 -32.13 6.93 -12.94
N GLY A 711 -32.09 7.50 -11.74
CA GLY A 711 -31.98 6.76 -10.47
C GLY A 711 -30.54 6.42 -10.04
N GLY A 712 -29.98 7.23 -9.12
CA GLY A 712 -28.72 6.88 -8.45
C GLY A 712 -28.10 7.98 -7.57
N MET A 713 -28.38 9.27 -7.86
CA MET A 713 -27.84 10.40 -7.10
C MET A 713 -28.88 10.99 -6.14
N GLY A 714 -29.00 10.41 -4.95
CA GLY A 714 -29.79 10.95 -3.85
C GLY A 714 -29.14 12.18 -3.19
N SER A 715 -29.04 13.30 -3.91
CA SER A 715 -28.53 14.57 -3.40
C SER A 715 -29.00 15.78 -4.21
N VAL A 716 -29.39 16.83 -3.49
CA VAL A 716 -29.77 18.19 -3.93
C VAL A 716 -29.02 18.67 -5.19
N LEU A 717 -29.77 19.14 -6.20
CA LEU A 717 -29.22 19.90 -7.34
C LEU A 717 -28.54 21.19 -6.84
N PRO A 718 -27.35 21.57 -7.36
CA PRO A 718 -26.77 22.87 -7.09
C PRO A 718 -27.75 23.99 -7.49
N SER A 719 -27.84 25.07 -6.69
CA SER A 719 -28.68 26.23 -7.00
C SER A 719 -28.35 26.89 -8.34
N ASP A 720 -27.10 26.77 -8.79
CA ASP A 720 -26.66 27.17 -10.12
C ASP A 720 -27.36 26.42 -11.27
N PHE A 721 -27.80 25.18 -11.07
CA PHE A 721 -28.42 24.37 -12.13
C PHE A 721 -29.76 24.97 -12.59
N GLU A 722 -30.63 25.34 -11.65
CA GLU A 722 -31.94 25.96 -11.93
C GLU A 722 -31.79 27.34 -12.57
N SER A 723 -30.83 28.14 -12.07
CA SER A 723 -30.45 29.44 -12.65
C SER A 723 -29.94 29.31 -14.09
N LEU A 724 -29.11 28.30 -14.35
CA LEU A 724 -28.53 28.01 -15.68
C LEU A 724 -29.59 27.47 -16.66
N ALA A 725 -30.48 26.58 -16.22
CA ALA A 725 -31.60 26.08 -17.02
C ALA A 725 -32.53 27.22 -17.47
N LYS A 726 -32.86 28.14 -16.55
CA LYS A 726 -33.64 29.35 -16.82
C LYS A 726 -32.92 30.28 -17.80
N THR A 727 -31.60 30.45 -17.65
CA THR A 727 -30.75 31.26 -18.55
C THR A 727 -30.65 30.67 -19.97
N LEU A 728 -30.76 29.35 -20.12
CA LEU A 728 -30.79 28.63 -21.40
C LEU A 728 -32.20 28.49 -22.00
N GLY A 729 -33.23 29.05 -21.35
CA GLY A 729 -34.61 29.00 -21.82
C GLY A 729 -35.19 27.58 -21.89
N ILE A 730 -34.83 26.73 -20.92
CA ILE A 730 -35.45 25.42 -20.71
C ILE A 730 -36.67 25.63 -19.79
N ARG A 731 -37.85 25.12 -20.17
CA ARG A 731 -39.06 25.27 -19.36
C ARG A 731 -39.05 24.27 -18.19
N TYR A 732 -38.79 24.79 -17.00
CA TYR A 732 -38.58 24.00 -15.78
C TYR A 732 -39.92 23.65 -15.09
N GLU A 733 -40.75 22.84 -15.75
CA GLU A 733 -42.16 22.60 -15.35
C GLU A 733 -42.40 21.31 -14.51
N ARG A 734 -41.36 20.57 -14.09
CA ARG A 734 -41.52 19.21 -13.51
C ARG A 734 -40.92 18.90 -12.14
N PHE A 735 -40.22 19.82 -11.47
CA PHE A 735 -39.60 19.53 -10.16
C PHE A 735 -40.36 20.09 -8.95
N ASN A 736 -40.99 19.20 -8.18
CA ASN A 736 -41.36 19.48 -6.79
C ASN A 736 -40.08 19.53 -5.93
N ILE A 737 -39.58 20.72 -5.62
CA ILE A 737 -38.39 20.91 -4.77
C ILE A 737 -38.71 20.45 -3.34
N VAL A 738 -38.06 19.37 -2.88
CA VAL A 738 -38.26 18.82 -1.53
C VAL A 738 -37.57 19.69 -0.47
N LYS A 739 -38.21 20.79 -0.07
CA LYS A 739 -37.92 21.45 1.20
C LYS A 739 -38.51 20.62 2.35
N ALA A 740 -37.64 20.17 3.25
CA ALA A 740 -37.97 19.62 4.57
C ALA A 740 -38.97 18.43 4.62
N GLY A 741 -38.61 17.31 3.99
CA GLY A 741 -38.90 15.99 4.58
C GLY A 741 -40.33 15.43 4.50
N LYS A 742 -41.22 15.98 3.66
CA LYS A 742 -42.48 15.33 3.27
C LYS A 742 -42.62 15.28 1.74
N VAL A 743 -43.23 14.21 1.24
CA VAL A 743 -43.49 13.98 -0.19
C VAL A 743 -45.00 13.79 -0.39
N THR A 744 -45.58 14.58 -1.29
CA THR A 744 -46.92 14.36 -1.85
C THR A 744 -46.87 14.64 -3.35
N THR A 745 -47.58 13.82 -4.12
CA THR A 745 -47.69 13.92 -5.59
C THR A 745 -49.14 14.14 -6.00
N LYS A 746 -49.38 14.93 -7.06
CA LYS A 746 -50.74 15.30 -7.51
C LYS A 746 -51.48 14.20 -8.30
N LYS A 747 -50.92 12.98 -8.33
CA LYS A 747 -51.60 11.72 -8.69
C LYS A 747 -51.24 10.70 -7.62
N GLY A 748 -52.24 10.19 -6.91
CA GLY A 748 -52.06 9.53 -5.62
C GLY A 748 -51.47 8.12 -5.73
N PHE A 749 -50.21 7.97 -5.34
CA PHE A 749 -49.63 6.71 -4.88
C PHE A 749 -48.79 6.99 -3.63
N ILE A 750 -49.18 6.41 -2.50
CA ILE A 750 -48.51 6.60 -1.21
C ILE A 750 -47.64 5.37 -0.94
N PHE A 751 -46.32 5.50 -1.09
CA PHE A 751 -45.37 4.53 -0.54
C PHE A 751 -45.22 4.77 0.97
N GLY A 752 -46.23 4.32 1.72
CA GLY A 752 -46.22 4.32 3.18
C GLY A 752 -45.45 3.11 3.71
N ASN A 753 -44.50 3.35 4.60
CA ASN A 753 -43.85 2.29 5.37
C ASN A 753 -44.89 1.67 6.33
N ARG A 754 -45.30 0.42 6.11
CA ARG A 754 -46.32 -0.25 6.93
C ARG A 754 -45.67 -1.06 8.06
N GLU A 755 -45.69 -0.51 9.26
CA GLU A 755 -45.50 -1.30 10.48
C GLU A 755 -46.65 -2.30 10.65
N PHE A 756 -46.32 -3.49 11.15
CA PHE A 756 -47.28 -4.56 11.41
C PHE A 756 -47.77 -4.49 12.87
N ILE A 757 -48.81 -3.71 13.12
CA ILE A 757 -49.65 -3.87 14.32
C ILE A 757 -51.11 -3.84 13.90
N ASN A 758 -51.81 -4.95 14.13
CA ASN A 758 -53.25 -4.91 14.35
C ASN A 758 -53.66 -5.98 15.37
N LYS A 759 -54.23 -5.56 16.49
CA LYS A 759 -54.86 -6.46 17.47
C LYS A 759 -56.35 -6.49 17.20
N ARG A 760 -56.94 -7.70 17.05
CA ARG A 760 -58.08 -8.13 17.90
C ARG A 760 -58.52 -9.58 17.63
N SER A 761 -58.51 -10.36 18.71
CA SER A 761 -59.51 -11.35 19.12
C SER A 761 -60.31 -12.11 18.06
N LEU A 762 -60.13 -13.44 18.01
CA LEU A 762 -61.18 -14.39 18.36
C LEU A 762 -60.56 -15.77 18.67
N MET A 763 -60.91 -16.30 19.85
CA MET A 763 -60.31 -17.46 20.53
C MET A 763 -58.85 -17.26 21.00
#